data_AF-A0A1F4W3P9-F1
#
_entry.id   AF-A0A1F4W3P9-F1
#
_cell.length_a   1.000
_cell.length_b   1.000
_cell.length_c   1.000
_cell.angle_alpha   90.00
_cell.angle_beta   90.00
_cell.angle_gamma   90.00
#
_symmetry.space_group_name_H-M   'P 1'
#
loop_
_entity.id
_entity.type
_entity.pdbx_description
1 polymer ?
#
loop_
_entity_poly.entity_id
_entity_poly.type
_entity_poly.pdbx_seq_one_letter_code
_entity_poly.pdbx_strand_id
1 'polypeptide(L)'
;MRKGVFFLLTLLFTCFRATASDWTAVAIPSNKVMAIEVTPEGVVAAEYDDRLWLNPYNGMYLSGDAGDNWTKVGLQGKGVKVLKYKNGVLYAGTFYTTSTPRGLYVSRYPYSEWEHLGPTYNITSLDACGDYIYMGTSYNGLMVSPDKGINWTQKIGLGVEGPEIIALFCLEETVLASTRTSVHISKDNGETWEILDMFSGVTIYSFTRNGKYTVASGTGYEGIFVSEDGGENWEQALLPGLRTPRKITSRGQYLYLVNGKDVLTTLNRFKDSETTLLDGVNTTDVIDLEAYKPSSYALLALNSSGKIFRKDIEDYEYSPVLSPPWNTQNEWELIEQINAYFDHEYPLLAYQYRTEPDEAGRTTLRYDGEEASIPTLYYSSHSGIDFDAEYGDPVLASASGNASYYHCRDCGNTVKIDHGNGLQTVYMHLQNSPLVQGNNTIRVNNGDEIGKVGLTGRTTGPHLHFETVSDTNGDGLFSDEYPHGRTDPFGWNYSELTDPWSELSWDDPLGSHTGALSRNLWKIMTPDKQSTPLINSSTLVMGNKIIEILNDAGKNFLRLTLEHASKPVREFPSPTLNYIKSTAFVIKVIDQLGNLSSADAVVKISLSVSPEALTSILPETIKIFRWDNIASSWVETVSSYDSATGVIEGVLDHFSYFAAFGEKYDPQPLSTQINIFPEPVNGTVATFPEISFSGNGALTVYSMDGGLTWGDYSQAFSINKQGLFDILYKSSDGAGRWEETKSFVLKVGAEVVTNKIRIVGASFGTLTDNPAP
;
A
#
# COMPACT_ATOMS: atom_id res chain seq x y z
N MET A 1 2.27 51.17 -28.30
CA MET A 1 3.38 50.21 -28.28
C MET A 1 3.35 49.53 -26.92
N ARG A 2 3.20 48.22 -26.72
CA ARG A 2 2.97 47.05 -27.57
C ARG A 2 1.77 46.29 -26.94
N LYS A 3 0.88 45.80 -27.79
CA LYS A 3 -0.27 44.96 -27.45
C LYS A 3 0.20 43.56 -27.05
N GLY A 4 -0.33 43.02 -25.96
CA GLY A 4 -0.40 41.59 -25.66
C GLY A 4 -1.85 41.26 -25.38
N VAL A 5 -2.44 40.44 -26.24
CA VAL A 5 -3.87 40.11 -26.28
C VAL A 5 -4.21 39.22 -25.08
N PHE A 6 -5.09 39.69 -24.19
CA PHE A 6 -5.78 38.81 -23.24
C PHE A 6 -6.78 37.99 -24.05
N PHE A 7 -6.52 36.69 -24.21
CA PHE A 7 -7.56 35.74 -24.58
C PHE A 7 -8.48 35.61 -23.36
N LEU A 8 -9.64 36.24 -23.44
CA LEU A 8 -10.75 36.00 -22.54
C LEU A 8 -11.34 34.63 -22.92
N LEU A 9 -10.79 33.55 -22.36
CA LEU A 9 -11.42 32.24 -22.44
C LEU A 9 -12.53 32.22 -21.38
N THR A 10 -13.74 32.58 -21.79
CA THR A 10 -14.95 32.36 -21.00
C THR A 10 -15.21 30.85 -20.97
N LEU A 11 -14.56 30.14 -20.04
CA LEU A 11 -14.92 28.77 -19.71
C LEU A 11 -16.24 28.82 -18.94
N LEU A 12 -17.30 28.34 -19.59
CA LEU A 12 -18.56 27.99 -18.95
C LEU A 12 -18.27 26.92 -17.90
N PHE A 13 -18.36 27.30 -16.62
CA PHE A 13 -18.45 26.33 -15.53
C PHE A 13 -19.78 25.59 -15.65
N THR A 14 -19.77 24.36 -16.18
CA THR A 14 -20.89 23.44 -16.03
C THR A 14 -20.88 22.93 -14.60
N CYS A 15 -21.54 23.67 -13.72
CA CYS A 15 -21.90 23.21 -12.38
C CYS A 15 -22.97 22.13 -12.54
N PHE A 16 -22.63 20.86 -12.32
CA PHE A 16 -23.66 19.83 -12.18
C PHE A 16 -24.34 20.08 -10.83
N ARG A 17 -25.58 20.58 -10.90
CA ARG A 17 -26.46 20.70 -9.73
C ARG A 17 -27.21 19.38 -9.59
N ALA A 18 -26.78 18.49 -8.69
CA ALA A 18 -27.73 17.53 -8.14
C ALA A 18 -28.87 18.28 -7.43
N THR A 19 -30.09 17.85 -7.68
CA THR A 19 -31.24 18.21 -6.85
C THR A 19 -31.18 17.44 -5.52
N ALA A 20 -31.89 17.90 -4.49
CA ALA A 20 -31.93 17.30 -3.16
C ALA A 20 -32.47 15.84 -3.08
N SER A 21 -32.54 15.13 -4.21
CA SER A 21 -33.04 13.76 -4.39
C SER A 21 -32.03 12.65 -4.06
N ASP A 22 -30.74 12.98 -3.89
CA ASP A 22 -29.67 11.97 -3.96
C ASP A 22 -29.06 11.58 -2.59
N TRP A 23 -29.56 12.16 -1.49
CA TRP A 23 -29.16 11.80 -0.13
C TRP A 23 -30.23 10.94 0.54
N THR A 24 -29.82 9.80 1.08
CA THR A 24 -30.71 8.85 1.74
C THR A 24 -30.64 9.02 3.25
N ALA A 25 -31.79 9.20 3.91
CA ALA A 25 -31.84 9.26 5.37
C ALA A 25 -31.60 7.85 5.93
N VAL A 26 -30.64 7.71 6.83
CA VAL A 26 -30.37 6.45 7.53
C VAL A 26 -31.29 6.29 8.75
N ALA A 27 -31.66 5.05 9.05
CA ALA A 27 -32.71 4.71 10.01
C ALA A 27 -32.20 4.66 11.46
N ILE A 28 -31.52 5.72 11.92
CA ILE A 28 -31.07 5.81 13.31
C ILE A 28 -32.27 5.98 14.27
N PRO A 29 -32.32 5.26 15.40
CA PRO A 29 -33.39 5.38 16.39
C PRO A 29 -33.24 6.64 17.27
N SER A 30 -32.92 7.78 16.64
CA SER A 30 -32.71 9.08 17.28
C SER A 30 -33.24 10.22 16.39
N ASN A 31 -33.65 11.31 17.02
CA ASN A 31 -33.92 12.61 16.37
C ASN A 31 -33.10 13.75 17.00
N LYS A 32 -31.98 13.42 17.65
CA LYS A 32 -31.13 14.36 18.40
C LYS A 32 -29.63 14.10 18.21
N VAL A 33 -29.24 13.55 17.07
CA VAL A 33 -27.82 13.37 16.72
C VAL A 33 -27.11 14.72 16.66
N MET A 34 -25.96 14.81 17.32
CA MET A 34 -25.15 16.03 17.45
C MET A 34 -23.69 15.82 17.08
N ALA A 35 -23.20 14.58 17.07
CA ALA A 35 -21.87 14.27 16.59
C ALA A 35 -21.90 12.90 15.91
N ILE A 36 -21.11 12.76 14.86
CA ILE A 36 -20.81 11.48 14.22
C ILE A 36 -19.29 11.33 14.13
N GLU A 37 -18.81 10.11 14.18
CA GLU A 37 -17.38 9.82 14.02
C GLU A 37 -17.23 8.46 13.34
N VAL A 38 -16.23 8.34 12.47
CA VAL A 38 -15.94 7.09 11.77
C VAL A 38 -14.83 6.35 12.53
N THR A 39 -15.10 5.09 12.83
CA THR A 39 -14.18 4.14 13.46
C THR A 39 -13.95 2.97 12.52
N PRO A 40 -12.89 2.15 12.71
CA PRO A 40 -12.75 0.90 11.98
C PRO A 40 -14.03 0.08 12.09
N GLU A 41 -14.64 -0.01 13.27
CA GLU A 41 -15.79 -0.90 13.49
C GLU A 41 -17.14 -0.33 13.02
N GLY A 42 -17.12 0.83 12.34
CA GLY A 42 -18.32 1.46 11.80
C GLY A 42 -18.48 2.95 12.13
N VAL A 43 -19.70 3.44 11.93
CA VAL A 43 -20.10 4.82 12.24
C VAL A 43 -20.63 4.89 13.66
N VAL A 44 -20.07 5.79 14.45
CA VAL A 44 -20.58 6.12 15.78
C VAL A 44 -21.36 7.42 15.72
N ALA A 45 -22.55 7.43 16.31
CA ALA A 45 -23.39 8.62 16.43
C ALA A 45 -23.71 8.91 17.90
N ALA A 46 -23.68 10.18 18.26
CA ALA A 46 -23.88 10.69 19.61
C ALA A 46 -25.07 11.64 19.68
N GLU A 47 -25.85 11.52 20.75
CA GLU A 47 -27.00 12.38 21.01
C GLU A 47 -26.70 13.52 21.98
N TYR A 48 -27.34 14.66 21.73
CA TYR A 48 -27.40 15.76 22.69
C TYR A 48 -28.79 16.41 22.72
N ASP A 49 -29.46 16.25 23.86
CA ASP A 49 -30.65 17.00 24.24
C ASP A 49 -30.43 17.65 25.62
N ASP A 50 -30.66 18.95 25.73
CA ASP A 50 -30.47 19.76 26.93
C ASP A 50 -31.75 19.92 27.78
N ARG A 51 -32.86 19.35 27.32
CA ARG A 51 -34.16 19.42 28.01
C ARG A 51 -34.22 18.44 29.17
N LEU A 52 -33.95 18.96 30.36
CA LEU A 52 -33.78 18.28 31.66
C LEU A 52 -34.82 17.20 32.05
N TRP A 53 -36.00 17.13 31.42
CA TRP A 53 -37.08 16.19 31.73
C TRP A 53 -37.24 15.03 30.71
N LEU A 54 -36.44 15.00 29.64
CA LEU A 54 -36.47 13.96 28.58
C LEU A 54 -35.13 13.19 28.48
N ASN A 55 -34.40 13.08 29.59
CA ASN A 55 -33.00 12.63 29.59
C ASN A 55 -32.68 11.12 29.42
N PRO A 56 -33.61 10.13 29.34
CA PRO A 56 -33.20 8.74 29.13
C PRO A 56 -32.76 8.46 27.68
N TYR A 57 -32.99 9.39 26.76
CA TYR A 57 -32.70 9.18 25.34
C TYR A 57 -31.21 9.32 25.04
N ASN A 58 -30.56 10.40 25.53
CA ASN A 58 -29.13 10.67 25.33
C ASN A 58 -28.23 9.43 25.48
N GLY A 59 -27.26 9.30 24.59
CA GLY A 59 -26.27 8.25 24.58
C GLY A 59 -25.62 8.14 23.21
N MET A 60 -25.11 6.95 22.93
CA MET A 60 -24.38 6.68 21.68
C MET A 60 -24.87 5.42 20.99
N TYR A 61 -24.74 5.42 19.67
CA TYR A 61 -25.09 4.32 18.78
C TYR A 61 -23.91 4.00 17.86
N LEU A 62 -23.72 2.72 17.54
CA LEU A 62 -22.77 2.22 16.56
C LEU A 62 -23.53 1.51 15.45
N SER A 63 -23.13 1.77 14.21
CA SER A 63 -23.56 1.03 13.03
C SER A 63 -22.33 0.51 12.30
N GLY A 64 -22.20 -0.82 12.21
CA GLY A 64 -21.12 -1.49 11.46
C GLY A 64 -21.42 -1.62 9.96
N ASP A 65 -22.58 -1.17 9.50
CA ASP A 65 -23.09 -1.33 8.13
C ASP A 65 -23.47 0.03 7.53
N ALA A 66 -22.60 1.02 7.71
CA ALA A 66 -22.72 2.35 7.10
C ALA A 66 -24.08 3.06 7.34
N GLY A 67 -24.69 2.84 8.51
CA GLY A 67 -25.90 3.49 8.99
C GLY A 67 -27.20 2.72 8.75
N ASP A 68 -27.17 1.49 8.21
CA ASP A 68 -28.37 0.70 7.96
C ASP A 68 -28.97 0.11 9.24
N ASN A 69 -28.13 -0.39 10.17
CA ASN A 69 -28.53 -0.86 11.48
C ASN A 69 -27.74 -0.19 12.60
N TRP A 70 -28.42 0.17 13.69
CA TRP A 70 -27.83 0.88 14.82
C TRP A 70 -28.01 0.12 16.12
N THR A 71 -26.93 -0.03 16.87
CA THR A 71 -26.90 -0.63 18.20
C THR A 71 -26.48 0.41 19.24
N LYS A 72 -27.11 0.40 20.41
CA LYS A 72 -26.77 1.37 21.46
C LYS A 72 -25.49 0.91 22.17
N VAL A 73 -24.47 1.76 22.22
CA VAL A 73 -23.13 1.36 22.69
C VAL A 73 -22.71 1.98 24.01
N GLY A 74 -23.23 3.15 24.42
CA GLY A 74 -22.76 3.71 25.69
C GLY A 74 -23.33 5.07 26.07
N LEU A 75 -22.78 5.61 27.17
CA LEU A 75 -23.04 6.94 27.72
C LEU A 75 -24.53 7.29 27.92
N GLN A 76 -25.34 6.30 28.36
CA GLN A 76 -26.76 6.48 28.65
C GLN A 76 -27.01 7.67 29.59
N GLY A 77 -27.90 8.58 29.17
CA GLY A 77 -28.24 9.79 29.92
C GLY A 77 -27.17 10.88 29.92
N LYS A 78 -26.13 10.79 29.06
CA LYS A 78 -25.12 11.84 28.88
C LYS A 78 -25.20 12.42 27.48
N GLY A 79 -25.35 13.74 27.41
CA GLY A 79 -25.34 14.47 26.14
C GLY A 79 -23.90 14.65 25.65
N VAL A 80 -23.61 14.09 24.48
CA VAL A 80 -22.30 14.10 23.83
C VAL A 80 -22.33 15.09 22.66
N LYS A 81 -21.42 16.06 22.67
CA LYS A 81 -21.31 17.09 21.63
C LYS A 81 -20.15 16.90 20.68
N VAL A 82 -19.13 16.16 21.11
CA VAL A 82 -17.90 15.96 20.36
C VAL A 82 -17.56 14.48 20.43
N LEU A 83 -17.34 13.86 19.28
CA LEU A 83 -16.72 12.55 19.17
C LEU A 83 -15.37 12.73 18.48
N LYS A 84 -14.38 11.96 18.91
CA LYS A 84 -13.11 11.87 18.21
C LYS A 84 -12.58 10.43 18.28
N TYR A 85 -12.25 9.83 17.14
CA TYR A 85 -11.56 8.53 17.13
C TYR A 85 -10.08 8.71 16.82
N LYS A 86 -9.21 8.13 17.64
CA LYS A 86 -7.76 8.13 17.41
C LYS A 86 -7.09 6.94 18.09
N ASN A 87 -6.19 6.26 17.37
CA ASN A 87 -5.31 5.21 17.90
C ASN A 87 -6.04 4.11 18.71
N GLY A 88 -7.18 3.63 18.21
CA GLY A 88 -7.95 2.57 18.89
C GLY A 88 -8.72 3.04 20.12
N VAL A 89 -8.90 4.35 20.29
CA VAL A 89 -9.65 4.97 21.39
C VAL A 89 -10.68 5.92 20.82
N LEU A 90 -11.90 5.80 21.32
CA LEU A 90 -12.98 6.74 21.06
C LEU A 90 -13.11 7.71 22.24
N TYR A 91 -12.98 8.99 21.94
CA TYR A 91 -13.09 10.10 22.89
C TYR A 91 -14.45 10.77 22.72
N ALA A 92 -15.16 10.96 23.82
CA ALA A 92 -16.49 11.58 23.86
C ALA A 92 -16.47 12.79 24.80
N GLY A 93 -16.68 13.97 24.22
CA GLY A 93 -16.85 15.21 24.95
C GLY A 93 -18.30 15.39 25.40
N THR A 94 -18.54 15.24 26.70
CA THR A 94 -19.88 15.44 27.26
C THR A 94 -20.09 16.88 27.71
N PHE A 95 -21.31 17.38 27.50
CA PHE A 95 -21.71 18.73 27.90
C PHE A 95 -22.74 18.71 29.03
N TYR A 96 -23.58 17.66 29.09
CA TYR A 96 -24.66 17.52 30.06
C TYR A 96 -24.81 16.07 30.53
N THR A 97 -25.17 15.86 31.82
CA THR A 97 -25.29 14.54 32.46
C THR A 97 -26.35 14.55 33.57
N THR A 98 -26.98 13.41 33.85
CA THR A 98 -28.00 13.28 34.92
C THR A 98 -27.49 12.70 36.24
N SER A 99 -26.37 11.96 36.23
CA SER A 99 -25.92 11.16 37.39
C SER A 99 -24.41 11.06 37.61
N THR A 100 -23.57 11.60 36.72
CA THR A 100 -22.09 11.54 36.80
C THR A 100 -21.47 12.86 36.32
N PRO A 101 -20.16 13.13 36.52
CA PRO A 101 -19.56 14.38 36.07
C PRO A 101 -19.60 14.51 34.53
N ARG A 102 -19.84 15.73 34.02
CA ARG A 102 -19.55 16.05 32.60
C ARG A 102 -18.03 16.06 32.33
N GLY A 103 -17.63 16.19 31.08
CA GLY A 103 -16.22 16.20 30.67
C GLY A 103 -15.89 15.04 29.74
N LEU A 104 -14.62 14.63 29.73
CA LEU A 104 -14.09 13.70 28.76
C LEU A 104 -14.37 12.26 29.21
N TYR A 105 -14.94 11.49 28.30
CA TYR A 105 -15.09 10.05 28.45
C TYR A 105 -14.32 9.35 27.34
N VAL A 106 -13.65 8.25 27.66
CA VAL A 106 -12.94 7.43 26.68
C VAL A 106 -13.41 5.99 26.73
N SER A 107 -13.36 5.33 25.58
CA SER A 107 -13.69 3.92 25.46
C SER A 107 -12.90 3.27 24.32
N ARG A 108 -12.80 1.96 24.37
CA ARG A 108 -12.27 1.12 23.30
C ARG A 108 -13.36 0.17 22.84
N TYR A 109 -13.27 -0.32 21.61
CA TYR A 109 -14.19 -1.34 21.11
C TYR A 109 -14.30 -2.52 22.10
N PRO A 110 -15.50 -3.02 22.44
CA PRO A 110 -16.82 -2.78 21.80
C PRO A 110 -17.61 -1.58 22.34
N TYR A 111 -16.94 -0.57 22.89
CA TYR A 111 -17.53 0.67 23.41
C TYR A 111 -18.50 0.50 24.59
N SER A 112 -18.50 -0.68 25.22
CA SER A 112 -19.42 -1.04 26.30
C SER A 112 -19.06 -0.42 27.66
N GLU A 113 -17.78 -0.08 27.88
CA GLU A 113 -17.27 0.50 29.12
C GLU A 113 -16.65 1.87 28.85
N TRP A 114 -16.93 2.84 29.74
CA TRP A 114 -16.49 4.22 29.57
C TRP A 114 -15.79 4.73 30.81
N GLU A 115 -14.59 5.24 30.62
CA GLU A 115 -13.78 5.85 31.66
C GLU A 115 -13.89 7.38 31.58
N HIS A 116 -14.16 8.04 32.71
CA HIS A 116 -14.11 9.49 32.79
C HIS A 116 -12.69 9.94 33.10
N LEU A 117 -12.13 10.83 32.28
CA LEU A 117 -10.77 11.34 32.43
C LEU A 117 -10.76 12.84 32.74
N GLY A 118 -9.90 13.23 33.67
CA GLY A 118 -9.57 14.62 33.90
C GLY A 118 -10.69 15.49 34.49
N PRO A 119 -10.58 16.81 34.32
CA PRO A 119 -11.48 17.76 34.97
C PRO A 119 -12.85 17.86 34.29
N THR A 120 -13.85 18.24 35.08
CA THR A 120 -15.27 18.30 34.69
C THR A 120 -15.63 19.62 34.00
N TYR A 121 -15.32 19.73 32.71
CA TYR A 121 -15.65 20.90 31.88
C TYR A 121 -16.69 20.61 30.80
N ASN A 122 -17.29 21.68 30.28
CA ASN A 122 -18.05 21.63 29.03
C ASN A 122 -17.07 21.61 27.87
N ILE A 123 -17.02 20.48 27.17
CA ILE A 123 -16.10 20.26 26.06
C ILE A 123 -16.72 20.75 24.76
N THR A 124 -15.95 21.52 24.00
CA THR A 124 -16.34 22.10 22.71
C THR A 124 -15.54 21.56 21.53
N SER A 125 -14.32 21.07 21.78
CA SER A 125 -13.47 20.42 20.77
C SER A 125 -12.49 19.45 21.44
N LEU A 126 -12.06 18.42 20.69
CA LEU A 126 -11.15 17.37 21.15
C LEU A 126 -10.23 16.93 20.01
N ASP A 127 -8.96 16.66 20.33
CA ASP A 127 -8.07 15.85 19.51
C ASP A 127 -7.03 15.14 20.40
N ALA A 128 -6.37 14.11 19.88
CA ALA A 128 -5.36 13.34 20.60
C ALA A 128 -4.25 12.87 19.66
N CYS A 129 -2.99 12.94 20.12
CA CYS A 129 -1.81 12.56 19.36
C CYS A 129 -0.77 11.91 20.27
N GLY A 130 -0.33 10.70 19.92
CA GLY A 130 0.53 9.91 20.80
C GLY A 130 -0.12 9.69 22.16
N ASP A 131 0.58 10.08 23.22
CA ASP A 131 0.10 10.02 24.60
C ASP A 131 -0.63 11.31 25.05
N TYR A 132 -0.67 12.34 24.19
CA TYR A 132 -1.26 13.63 24.49
C TYR A 132 -2.75 13.69 24.17
N ILE A 133 -3.52 14.36 25.05
CA ILE A 133 -4.93 14.67 24.85
C ILE A 133 -5.13 16.19 24.95
N TYR A 134 -5.80 16.76 23.96
CA TYR A 134 -6.12 18.19 23.88
C TYR A 134 -7.62 18.38 24.05
N MET A 135 -8.01 19.13 25.08
CA MET A 135 -9.39 19.36 25.44
C MET A 135 -9.73 20.85 25.40
N GLY A 136 -10.50 21.21 24.38
CA GLY A 136 -11.06 22.54 24.20
C GLY A 136 -12.33 22.71 25.02
N THR A 137 -12.44 23.81 25.74
CA THR A 137 -13.57 24.06 26.64
C THR A 137 -14.31 25.35 26.29
N SER A 138 -15.54 25.49 26.79
CA SER A 138 -16.37 26.68 26.53
C SER A 138 -15.95 27.94 27.29
N TYR A 139 -15.34 27.78 28.48
CA TYR A 139 -15.02 28.91 29.39
C TYR A 139 -13.67 28.78 30.10
N ASN A 140 -12.89 27.75 29.82
CA ASN A 140 -11.63 27.46 30.53
C ASN A 140 -10.45 27.32 29.55
N GLY A 141 -10.60 27.75 28.29
CA GLY A 141 -9.55 27.64 27.30
C GLY A 141 -9.17 26.19 26.97
N LEU A 142 -7.88 25.98 26.72
CA LEU A 142 -7.32 24.69 26.32
C LEU A 142 -6.69 23.98 27.51
N MET A 143 -7.13 22.76 27.78
CA MET A 143 -6.52 21.82 28.71
C MET A 143 -5.72 20.78 27.94
N VAL A 144 -4.50 20.48 28.39
CA VAL A 144 -3.60 19.51 27.77
C VAL A 144 -3.21 18.46 28.81
N SER A 145 -3.26 17.20 28.41
CA SER A 145 -2.71 16.09 29.19
C SER A 145 -1.59 15.42 28.40
N PRO A 146 -0.37 15.25 28.97
CA PRO A 146 0.74 14.59 28.31
C PRO A 146 0.79 13.07 28.52
N ASP A 147 -0.12 12.52 29.32
CA ASP A 147 -0.01 11.18 29.88
C ASP A 147 -1.36 10.44 29.87
N LYS A 148 -2.06 10.50 28.74
CA LYS A 148 -3.33 9.79 28.49
C LYS A 148 -4.45 10.17 29.45
N GLY A 149 -4.45 11.40 29.94
CA GLY A 149 -5.52 11.96 30.77
C GLY A 149 -5.30 11.82 32.27
N ILE A 150 -4.11 11.43 32.73
CA ILE A 150 -3.79 11.31 34.17
C ILE A 150 -3.58 12.71 34.77
N ASN A 151 -2.72 13.53 34.17
CA ASN A 151 -2.43 14.90 34.58
C ASN A 151 -2.93 15.89 33.53
N TRP A 152 -3.39 17.06 33.98
CA TRP A 152 -3.96 18.09 33.13
C TRP A 152 -3.43 19.47 33.47
N THR A 153 -3.07 20.23 32.43
CA THR A 153 -2.56 21.59 32.54
C THR A 153 -3.29 22.50 31.59
N GLN A 154 -3.72 23.66 32.08
CA GLN A 154 -4.31 24.72 31.25
C GLN A 154 -3.19 25.42 30.47
N LYS A 155 -3.27 25.45 29.14
CA LYS A 155 -2.24 26.03 28.26
C LYS A 155 -2.68 27.32 27.57
N ILE A 156 -3.96 27.45 27.21
CA ILE A 156 -4.53 28.69 26.64
C ILE A 156 -5.61 29.19 27.60
N GLY A 157 -5.64 30.51 27.87
CA GLY A 157 -6.66 31.14 28.70
C GLY A 157 -6.44 31.02 30.21
N LEU A 158 -5.19 31.12 30.66
CA LEU A 158 -4.78 30.96 32.07
C LEU A 158 -5.66 31.77 33.03
N GLY A 159 -6.27 31.10 34.01
CA GLY A 159 -7.12 31.72 35.03
C GLY A 159 -8.52 31.11 35.13
N VAL A 160 -9.43 31.85 35.76
CA VAL A 160 -10.81 31.37 36.06
C VAL A 160 -11.71 31.37 34.82
N GLU A 161 -11.46 32.29 33.89
CA GLU A 161 -12.17 32.39 32.60
C GLU A 161 -11.15 32.43 31.45
N GLY A 162 -11.22 31.44 30.57
CA GLY A 162 -10.44 31.33 29.33
C GLY A 162 -11.34 31.42 28.10
N PRO A 163 -10.77 31.65 26.90
CA PRO A 163 -11.56 31.73 25.67
C PRO A 163 -12.19 30.38 25.33
N GLU A 164 -13.27 30.41 24.56
CA GLU A 164 -13.84 29.21 23.97
C GLU A 164 -12.89 28.66 22.89
N ILE A 165 -12.56 27.37 22.98
CA ILE A 165 -11.78 26.68 21.95
C ILE A 165 -12.74 26.00 20.97
N ILE A 166 -12.79 26.52 19.75
CA ILE A 166 -13.78 26.16 18.74
C ILE A 166 -13.35 24.92 17.97
N ALA A 167 -12.08 24.86 17.58
CA ALA A 167 -11.53 23.74 16.82
C ALA A 167 -10.13 23.41 17.33
N LEU A 168 -9.83 22.12 17.34
CA LEU A 168 -8.51 21.58 17.68
C LEU A 168 -8.07 20.65 16.57
N PHE A 169 -6.77 20.65 16.32
CA PHE A 169 -6.13 19.71 15.41
C PHE A 169 -4.73 19.41 15.94
N CYS A 170 -4.41 18.14 16.08
CA CYS A 170 -3.05 17.73 16.38
C CYS A 170 -2.53 16.77 15.31
N LEU A 171 -1.24 16.92 15.04
CA LEU A 171 -0.49 16.03 14.19
C LEU A 171 0.96 15.99 14.67
N GLU A 172 1.40 14.81 15.08
CA GLU A 172 2.74 14.62 15.66
C GLU A 172 2.96 15.62 16.82
N GLU A 173 3.96 16.48 16.74
CA GLU A 173 4.27 17.48 17.76
C GLU A 173 3.52 18.81 17.56
N THR A 174 2.87 19.00 16.40
CA THR A 174 2.20 20.23 16.03
C THR A 174 0.72 20.22 16.44
N VAL A 175 0.29 21.28 17.12
CA VAL A 175 -1.06 21.44 17.63
C VAL A 175 -1.61 22.81 17.26
N LEU A 176 -2.80 22.84 16.67
CA LEU A 176 -3.55 24.04 16.33
C LEU A 176 -4.78 24.16 17.21
N ALA A 177 -4.99 25.34 17.77
CA ALA A 177 -6.15 25.67 18.59
C ALA A 177 -6.80 26.98 18.12
N SER A 178 -8.04 26.87 17.64
CA SER A 178 -8.83 28.01 17.17
C SER A 178 -9.70 28.58 18.28
N THR A 179 -9.66 29.89 18.45
CA THR A 179 -10.59 30.67 19.28
C THR A 179 -11.58 31.45 18.39
N ARG A 180 -12.45 32.25 18.99
CA ARG A 180 -13.36 33.14 18.23
C ARG A 180 -12.62 34.17 17.37
N THR A 181 -11.37 34.51 17.68
CA THR A 181 -10.68 35.65 17.06
C THR A 181 -9.25 35.38 16.64
N SER A 182 -8.69 34.22 16.97
CA SER A 182 -7.29 33.87 16.72
C SER A 182 -7.10 32.36 16.56
N VAL A 183 -6.04 31.97 15.87
CA VAL A 183 -5.54 30.59 15.86
C VAL A 183 -4.18 30.58 16.54
N HIS A 184 -3.99 29.63 17.45
CA HIS A 184 -2.76 29.41 18.18
C HIS A 184 -2.12 28.12 17.65
N ILE A 185 -0.79 28.10 17.51
CA ILE A 185 -0.02 26.93 17.13
C ILE A 185 1.04 26.62 18.20
N SER A 186 1.25 25.34 18.44
CA SER A 186 2.36 24.79 19.21
C SER A 186 3.09 23.77 18.36
N LYS A 187 4.41 23.68 18.50
CA LYS A 187 5.29 22.73 17.78
C LYS A 187 6.01 21.76 18.71
N ASP A 188 5.61 21.73 19.97
CA ASP A 188 6.24 20.99 21.05
C ASP A 188 5.19 20.33 21.94
N ASN A 189 4.16 19.75 21.31
CA ASN A 189 3.04 19.06 21.96
C ASN A 189 2.20 19.93 22.92
N GLY A 190 2.20 21.25 22.75
CA GLY A 190 1.44 22.18 23.58
C GLY A 190 2.23 22.78 24.74
N GLU A 191 3.56 22.66 24.75
CA GLU A 191 4.42 23.28 25.76
C GLU A 191 4.55 24.80 25.59
N THR A 192 4.82 25.24 24.36
CA THR A 192 4.84 26.65 23.97
C THR A 192 3.83 26.94 22.86
N TRP A 193 3.31 28.17 22.84
CA TRP A 193 2.24 28.60 21.94
C TRP A 193 2.55 29.95 21.31
N GLU A 194 2.35 30.05 20.00
CA GLU A 194 2.39 31.29 19.24
C GLU A 194 1.02 31.57 18.59
N ILE A 195 0.71 32.85 18.35
CA ILE A 195 -0.52 33.26 17.67
C ILE A 195 -0.19 33.46 16.19
N LEU A 196 -1.00 32.87 15.31
CA LEU A 196 -0.86 33.05 13.87
C LEU A 196 -1.56 34.35 13.42
N ASP A 197 -0.78 35.41 13.21
CA ASP A 197 -1.26 36.76 12.88
C ASP A 197 -2.20 36.80 11.67
N MET A 198 -2.00 35.92 10.69
CA MET A 198 -2.85 35.86 9.50
C MET A 198 -4.30 35.47 9.77
N PHE A 199 -4.57 34.84 10.92
CA PHE A 199 -5.92 34.50 11.38
C PHE A 199 -6.49 35.53 12.35
N SER A 200 -5.89 36.72 12.48
CA SER A 200 -6.41 37.78 13.33
C SER A 200 -7.81 38.20 12.88
N GLY A 201 -8.81 37.98 13.73
CA GLY A 201 -10.22 38.25 13.44
C GLY A 201 -10.90 37.17 12.58
N VAL A 202 -10.21 36.06 12.31
CA VAL A 202 -10.74 34.88 11.61
C VAL A 202 -11.05 33.78 12.63
N THR A 203 -12.27 33.28 12.62
CA THR A 203 -12.64 32.07 13.36
C THR A 203 -12.46 30.85 12.45
N ILE A 204 -11.62 29.89 12.85
CA ILE A 204 -11.57 28.58 12.20
C ILE A 204 -12.53 27.63 12.92
N TYR A 205 -13.42 27.00 12.15
CA TYR A 205 -14.44 26.08 12.66
C TYR A 205 -14.02 24.60 12.56
N SER A 206 -13.16 24.26 11.60
CA SER A 206 -12.76 22.88 11.37
C SER A 206 -11.39 22.84 10.70
N PHE A 207 -10.62 21.82 11.06
CA PHE A 207 -9.33 21.47 10.46
C PHE A 207 -9.40 20.04 9.96
N THR A 208 -8.70 19.74 8.87
CA THR A 208 -8.50 18.38 8.40
C THR A 208 -7.14 18.21 7.73
N ARG A 209 -6.69 16.96 7.56
CA ARG A 209 -5.46 16.64 6.84
C ARG A 209 -5.78 15.95 5.51
N ASN A 210 -5.35 16.55 4.40
CA ASN A 210 -5.45 15.92 3.08
C ASN A 210 -4.05 15.69 2.51
N GLY A 211 -3.57 14.43 2.57
CA GLY A 211 -2.21 14.09 2.17
C GLY A 211 -1.16 14.85 3.01
N LYS A 212 -0.28 15.61 2.35
CA LYS A 212 0.70 16.47 3.03
C LYS A 212 0.11 17.79 3.55
N TYR A 213 -1.09 18.17 3.10
CA TYR A 213 -1.66 19.48 3.39
C TYR A 213 -2.49 19.45 4.68
N THR A 214 -2.34 20.48 5.50
CA THR A 214 -3.29 20.82 6.57
C THR A 214 -4.26 21.86 6.02
N VAL A 215 -5.56 21.61 6.16
CA VAL A 215 -6.61 22.47 5.59
C VAL A 215 -7.52 22.95 6.71
N ALA A 216 -7.82 24.25 6.71
CA ALA A 216 -8.68 24.91 7.69
C ALA A 216 -9.86 25.59 6.99
N SER A 217 -11.05 25.48 7.58
CA SER A 217 -12.26 26.16 7.13
C SER A 217 -12.75 27.16 8.18
N GLY A 218 -13.00 28.42 7.78
CA GLY A 218 -13.32 29.49 8.70
C GLY A 218 -14.01 30.71 8.09
N THR A 219 -14.05 31.79 8.88
CA THR A 219 -14.69 33.05 8.46
C THR A 219 -13.81 33.84 7.48
N GLY A 220 -14.37 34.26 6.34
CA GLY A 220 -13.67 35.08 5.34
C GLY A 220 -14.33 34.98 3.96
N TYR A 221 -13.91 35.82 3.02
CA TYR A 221 -14.19 35.60 1.60
C TYR A 221 -13.44 34.31 1.20
N GLU A 222 -14.11 33.32 0.59
CA GLU A 222 -13.59 31.99 0.24
C GLU A 222 -13.29 31.04 1.43
N GLY A 223 -12.74 31.54 2.53
CA GLY A 223 -12.79 30.90 3.86
C GLY A 223 -12.11 29.53 4.01
N ILE A 224 -11.32 29.09 3.02
CA ILE A 224 -10.47 27.90 3.07
C ILE A 224 -9.01 28.32 3.08
N PHE A 225 -8.24 27.75 3.99
CA PHE A 225 -6.81 28.00 4.15
C PHE A 225 -6.06 26.68 4.09
N VAL A 226 -4.91 26.67 3.44
CA VAL A 226 -4.09 25.48 3.22
C VAL A 226 -2.67 25.74 3.69
N SER A 227 -2.05 24.75 4.33
CA SER A 227 -0.65 24.76 4.74
C SER A 227 0.04 23.49 4.27
N GLU A 228 1.22 23.63 3.68
CA GLU A 228 2.09 22.51 3.25
C GLU A 228 3.08 22.06 4.33
N ASP A 229 3.27 22.86 5.38
CA ASP A 229 4.32 22.71 6.38
C ASP A 229 3.79 22.40 7.78
N GLY A 230 2.61 21.78 7.85
CA GLY A 230 2.03 21.35 9.14
C GLY A 230 1.35 22.47 9.94
N GLY A 231 1.12 23.63 9.33
CA GLY A 231 0.36 24.74 9.90
C GLY A 231 1.18 25.99 10.21
N GLU A 232 2.44 26.07 9.78
CA GLU A 232 3.30 27.23 10.05
C GLU A 232 2.98 28.39 9.09
N ASN A 233 2.96 28.10 7.80
CA ASN A 233 2.59 29.04 6.76
C ASN A 233 1.29 28.59 6.12
N TRP A 234 0.35 29.52 5.94
CA TRP A 234 -0.88 29.24 5.23
C TRP A 234 -1.07 30.16 4.04
N GLU A 235 -1.69 29.60 3.03
CA GLU A 235 -2.22 30.31 1.87
C GLU A 235 -3.74 30.17 1.86
N GLN A 236 -4.43 31.22 1.40
CA GLN A 236 -5.87 31.15 1.20
C GLN A 236 -6.16 30.47 -0.15
N ALA A 237 -6.98 29.43 -0.14
CA ALA A 237 -7.39 28.76 -1.37
C ALA A 237 -8.45 29.61 -2.11
N LEU A 238 -8.20 29.86 -3.39
CA LEU A 238 -9.10 30.64 -4.26
C LEU A 238 -10.23 29.76 -4.79
N LEU A 239 -11.29 29.62 -4.00
CA LEU A 239 -12.48 28.84 -4.35
C LEU A 239 -13.70 29.76 -4.56
N PRO A 240 -13.94 30.24 -5.79
CA PRO A 240 -14.97 31.24 -6.04
C PRO A 240 -16.37 30.73 -5.68
N GLY A 241 -17.07 31.49 -4.84
CA GLY A 241 -18.45 31.18 -4.40
C GLY A 241 -18.55 30.61 -2.98
N LEU A 242 -17.43 30.28 -2.33
CA LEU A 242 -17.42 29.89 -0.92
C LEU A 242 -17.58 31.10 0.00
N ARG A 243 -18.47 30.99 0.98
CA ARG A 243 -18.70 31.98 2.04
C ARG A 243 -18.85 31.27 3.38
N THR A 244 -17.81 31.39 4.21
CA THR A 244 -17.79 30.88 5.59
C THR A 244 -18.05 29.37 5.72
N PRO A 245 -17.19 28.52 5.16
CA PRO A 245 -17.33 27.08 5.32
C PRO A 245 -17.20 26.67 6.79
N ARG A 246 -18.13 25.84 7.27
CA ARG A 246 -18.27 25.50 8.71
C ARG A 246 -17.61 24.19 9.12
N LYS A 247 -17.67 23.18 8.26
CA LYS A 247 -17.07 21.88 8.51
C LYS A 247 -16.32 21.46 7.26
N ILE A 248 -15.15 20.87 7.46
CA ILE A 248 -14.34 20.28 6.41
C ILE A 248 -13.82 18.93 6.87
N THR A 249 -13.89 17.94 5.98
CA THR A 249 -13.26 16.63 6.15
C THR A 249 -12.62 16.22 4.84
N SER A 250 -11.78 15.20 4.86
CA SER A 250 -10.96 14.82 3.71
C SER A 250 -10.82 13.31 3.60
N ARG A 251 -10.85 12.80 2.37
CA ARG A 251 -10.57 11.39 2.07
C ARG A 251 -9.84 11.27 0.75
N GLY A 252 -8.70 10.58 0.73
CA GLY A 252 -7.87 10.46 -0.48
C GLY A 252 -7.50 11.85 -1.01
N GLN A 253 -7.78 12.10 -2.29
CA GLN A 253 -7.64 13.42 -2.92
C GLN A 253 -8.87 14.33 -2.78
N TYR A 254 -9.93 13.91 -2.11
CA TYR A 254 -11.15 14.70 -1.99
C TYR A 254 -11.18 15.47 -0.67
N LEU A 255 -11.64 16.71 -0.78
CA LEU A 255 -12.14 17.49 0.34
C LEU A 255 -13.65 17.59 0.25
N TYR A 256 -14.30 17.39 1.38
CA TYR A 256 -15.73 17.61 1.55
C TYR A 256 -15.89 18.79 2.50
N LEU A 257 -16.69 19.77 2.11
CA LEU A 257 -16.88 20.99 2.88
C LEU A 257 -18.34 21.41 2.90
N VAL A 258 -18.73 22.09 3.98
CA VAL A 258 -20.07 22.66 4.14
C VAL A 258 -19.99 24.17 3.98
N ASN A 259 -20.58 24.70 2.91
CA ASN A 259 -20.64 26.12 2.59
C ASN A 259 -22.05 26.69 2.74
N GLY A 260 -22.38 27.20 3.93
CA GLY A 260 -23.67 27.85 4.17
C GLY A 260 -24.84 26.88 3.97
N LYS A 261 -25.48 26.94 2.79
CA LYS A 261 -26.55 26.02 2.41
C LYS A 261 -26.10 24.83 1.59
N ASP A 262 -24.86 24.73 1.13
CA ASP A 262 -24.47 23.68 0.20
C ASP A 262 -23.34 22.82 0.80
N VAL A 263 -23.44 21.50 0.70
CA VAL A 263 -22.28 20.60 0.86
C VAL A 263 -21.56 20.55 -0.48
N LEU A 264 -20.23 20.57 -0.49
CA LEU A 264 -19.45 20.61 -1.73
C LEU A 264 -18.32 19.59 -1.64
N THR A 265 -18.10 18.86 -2.73
CA THR A 265 -16.93 18.01 -2.91
C THR A 265 -15.96 18.71 -3.86
N THR A 266 -14.67 18.73 -3.53
CA THR A 266 -13.61 19.30 -4.37
C THR A 266 -12.44 18.34 -4.50
N LEU A 267 -11.92 18.18 -5.72
CA LEU A 267 -10.69 17.44 -6.01
C LEU A 267 -9.46 18.28 -5.62
N ASN A 268 -8.46 17.66 -5.00
CA ASN A 268 -7.22 18.31 -4.55
C ASN A 268 -6.36 18.77 -5.74
N ARG A 269 -6.65 19.97 -6.25
CA ARG A 269 -5.72 20.80 -7.02
C ARG A 269 -5.78 22.24 -6.53
N PHE A 270 -5.23 22.53 -5.35
CA PHE A 270 -5.20 23.89 -4.79
C PHE A 270 -4.44 24.92 -5.65
N LYS A 271 -3.73 24.48 -6.71
CA LYS A 271 -2.93 25.31 -7.62
C LYS A 271 -3.42 25.35 -9.07
N ASP A 272 -4.39 24.52 -9.47
CA ASP A 272 -4.99 24.54 -10.82
C ASP A 272 -6.44 25.02 -10.75
N SER A 273 -6.85 25.85 -11.71
CA SER A 273 -8.19 26.45 -11.78
C SER A 273 -9.36 25.46 -12.01
N GLU A 274 -9.12 24.16 -11.88
CA GLU A 274 -10.07 23.08 -12.09
C GLU A 274 -10.60 22.55 -10.76
N THR A 275 -11.32 23.41 -10.02
CA THR A 275 -12.21 22.91 -8.97
C THR A 275 -13.58 22.64 -9.58
N THR A 276 -13.93 21.36 -9.72
CA THR A 276 -15.29 20.96 -10.07
C THR A 276 -16.10 20.84 -8.78
N LEU A 277 -17.00 21.80 -8.55
CA LEU A 277 -17.97 21.75 -7.47
C LEU A 277 -18.98 20.65 -7.81
N LEU A 278 -18.95 19.53 -7.08
CA LEU A 278 -19.94 18.47 -7.20
C LEU A 278 -20.92 18.54 -6.02
N ASP A 279 -22.21 18.61 -6.37
CA ASP A 279 -23.43 18.32 -5.62
C ASP A 279 -23.59 18.83 -4.18
N GLY A 280 -24.61 19.67 -3.95
CA GLY A 280 -24.98 20.15 -2.62
C GLY A 280 -26.42 19.85 -2.21
N VAL A 281 -26.61 19.53 -0.93
CA VAL A 281 -27.91 19.60 -0.25
C VAL A 281 -28.12 21.03 0.21
N ASN A 282 -29.23 21.65 -0.17
CA ASN A 282 -29.62 23.01 0.23
C ASN A 282 -30.06 23.05 1.72
N THR A 283 -29.13 23.05 2.67
CA THR A 283 -29.42 23.03 4.11
C THR A 283 -28.42 23.85 4.95
N THR A 284 -28.93 24.73 5.83
CA THR A 284 -28.12 25.67 6.66
C THR A 284 -27.62 25.09 7.99
N ASP A 285 -27.86 23.81 8.24
CA ASP A 285 -27.93 23.25 9.60
C ASP A 285 -27.11 21.98 9.78
N VAL A 286 -26.13 21.74 8.91
CA VAL A 286 -25.16 20.65 9.07
C VAL A 286 -24.42 20.87 10.38
N ILE A 287 -24.47 19.85 11.24
CA ILE A 287 -23.73 19.80 12.49
C ILE A 287 -22.39 19.13 12.28
N ASP A 288 -22.40 18.06 11.48
CA ASP A 288 -21.24 17.21 11.33
C ASP A 288 -21.20 16.53 9.95
N LEU A 289 -19.99 16.23 9.48
CA LEU A 289 -19.72 15.68 8.16
C LEU A 289 -18.49 14.77 8.24
N GLU A 290 -18.68 13.51 7.89
CA GLU A 290 -17.60 12.51 7.87
C GLU A 290 -17.63 11.68 6.59
N ALA A 291 -16.46 11.17 6.18
CA ALA A 291 -16.32 10.26 5.04
C ALA A 291 -16.03 8.84 5.54
N TYR A 292 -16.87 7.88 5.19
CA TYR A 292 -16.87 6.51 5.76
C TYR A 292 -16.11 5.49 4.91
N LYS A 293 -15.37 4.58 5.54
CA LYS A 293 -14.63 3.45 4.93
C LYS A 293 -15.49 2.17 5.02
N PRO A 294 -15.62 1.31 3.97
CA PRO A 294 -14.66 0.99 2.89
C PRO A 294 -14.95 1.68 1.57
N SER A 295 -16.19 2.02 1.28
CA SER A 295 -16.62 2.42 -0.05
C SER A 295 -17.40 3.70 0.09
N SER A 296 -16.98 4.71 -0.66
CA SER A 296 -17.90 5.54 -1.41
C SER A 296 -19.01 6.30 -0.68
N TYR A 297 -18.99 6.61 0.63
CA TYR A 297 -20.07 7.45 1.21
C TYR A 297 -19.58 8.63 2.05
N ALA A 298 -20.26 9.78 1.87
CA ALA A 298 -20.27 10.87 2.84
C ALA A 298 -21.50 10.74 3.75
N LEU A 299 -21.28 10.98 5.03
CA LEU A 299 -22.31 11.02 6.07
C LEU A 299 -22.49 12.43 6.57
N LEU A 300 -23.73 12.86 6.66
CA LEU A 300 -24.12 14.22 7.00
C LEU A 300 -25.12 14.20 8.15
N ALA A 301 -24.80 14.85 9.27
CA ALA A 301 -25.72 15.03 10.39
C ALA A 301 -26.37 16.42 10.35
N LEU A 302 -27.71 16.49 10.44
CA LEU A 302 -28.47 17.75 10.35
C LEU A 302 -29.18 18.11 11.66
N ASN A 303 -29.10 19.38 12.08
CA ASN A 303 -29.70 19.87 13.33
C ASN A 303 -31.24 19.91 13.30
N SER A 304 -31.85 20.31 12.19
CA SER A 304 -33.30 20.49 12.08
C SER A 304 -34.08 19.19 12.20
N SER A 305 -33.46 18.08 11.77
CA SER A 305 -34.06 16.74 11.82
C SER A 305 -33.46 15.86 12.92
N GLY A 306 -32.24 16.17 13.37
CA GLY A 306 -31.43 15.33 14.25
C GLY A 306 -31.17 13.94 13.67
N LYS A 307 -31.15 13.83 12.33
CA LYS A 307 -30.92 12.60 11.56
C LYS A 307 -29.58 12.65 10.84
N ILE A 308 -29.14 11.47 10.41
CA ILE A 308 -27.98 11.28 9.54
C ILE A 308 -28.48 10.99 8.12
N PHE A 309 -27.76 11.51 7.13
CA PHE A 309 -27.98 11.26 5.72
C PHE A 309 -26.70 10.68 5.11
N ARG A 310 -26.87 9.73 4.19
CA ARG A 310 -25.80 9.06 3.46
C ARG A 310 -25.90 9.42 1.98
N LYS A 311 -24.76 9.69 1.35
CA LYS A 311 -24.66 9.80 -0.10
C LYS A 311 -23.47 9.03 -0.63
N ASP A 312 -23.72 8.29 -1.69
CA ASP A 312 -22.76 7.58 -2.50
C ASP A 312 -21.91 8.61 -3.28
N ILE A 313 -20.61 8.45 -3.18
CA ILE A 313 -19.57 9.21 -3.86
C ILE A 313 -19.01 8.24 -4.88
N GLU A 314 -19.24 8.55 -6.15
CA GLU A 314 -18.48 7.90 -7.22
C GLU A 314 -17.00 8.23 -7.01
N ASP A 315 -16.19 7.19 -6.78
CA ASP A 315 -14.73 7.29 -6.68
C ASP A 315 -14.21 7.88 -8.00
N TYR A 316 -13.99 9.19 -8.02
CA TYR A 316 -13.09 9.77 -8.99
C TYR A 316 -11.67 9.33 -8.56
N GLU A 317 -10.93 8.68 -9.46
CA GLU A 317 -9.51 8.26 -9.39
C GLU A 317 -8.85 8.08 -8.00
N TYR A 318 -8.50 6.84 -7.64
CA TYR A 318 -7.60 6.55 -6.52
C TYR A 318 -6.28 7.31 -6.70
N SER A 319 -5.91 8.18 -5.75
CA SER A 319 -4.57 8.74 -5.72
C SER A 319 -3.58 7.62 -5.39
N PRO A 320 -2.52 7.43 -6.18
CA PRO A 320 -1.55 6.41 -5.87
C PRO A 320 -0.84 6.74 -4.54
N VAL A 321 -0.64 5.72 -3.69
CA VAL A 321 -0.13 5.87 -2.32
C VAL A 321 1.20 5.15 -2.11
N LEU A 322 1.52 4.16 -2.94
CA LEU A 322 2.66 3.28 -2.79
C LEU A 322 3.91 3.86 -3.45
N SER A 323 5.02 3.77 -2.74
CA SER A 323 6.39 4.01 -3.20
C SER A 323 7.14 2.68 -3.30
N PRO A 324 8.14 2.54 -4.20
CA PRO A 324 8.93 1.31 -4.33
C PRO A 324 9.42 0.78 -2.97
N PRO A 325 9.33 -0.53 -2.70
CA PRO A 325 9.73 -1.09 -1.41
C PRO A 325 11.25 -1.33 -1.31
N TRP A 326 12.05 -0.58 -2.08
CA TRP A 326 13.51 -0.53 -2.02
C TRP A 326 13.98 0.82 -2.58
N ASN A 327 15.27 1.10 -2.42
CA ASN A 327 15.89 2.30 -2.98
C ASN A 327 16.07 2.12 -4.49
N THR A 328 15.14 2.66 -5.29
CA THR A 328 15.30 2.74 -6.76
C THR A 328 16.03 4.03 -7.16
N GLN A 329 16.81 3.96 -8.23
CA GLN A 329 17.36 5.15 -8.88
C GLN A 329 16.34 5.80 -9.83
N ASN A 330 15.37 5.02 -10.33
CA ASN A 330 14.37 5.48 -11.29
C ASN A 330 13.08 4.62 -11.26
N GLU A 331 12.05 5.07 -11.96
CA GLU A 331 10.69 4.50 -11.93
C GLU A 331 10.59 3.12 -12.60
N TRP A 332 11.34 2.87 -13.67
CA TRP A 332 11.21 1.64 -14.47
C TRP A 332 11.96 0.45 -13.88
N GLU A 333 12.91 0.67 -12.96
CA GLU A 333 13.51 -0.40 -12.14
C GLU A 333 12.43 -1.22 -11.41
N LEU A 334 11.32 -0.57 -11.02
CA LEU A 334 10.18 -1.25 -10.39
C LEU A 334 9.54 -2.28 -11.33
N ILE A 335 9.30 -1.91 -12.59
CA ILE A 335 8.67 -2.77 -13.61
C ILE A 335 9.61 -3.92 -13.98
N GLU A 336 10.90 -3.63 -14.09
CA GLU A 336 11.89 -4.64 -14.47
C GLU A 336 12.02 -5.75 -13.42
N GLN A 337 11.91 -5.43 -12.14
CA GLN A 337 12.04 -6.41 -11.06
C GLN A 337 10.84 -7.36 -10.93
N ILE A 338 9.73 -7.13 -11.63
CA ILE A 338 8.56 -8.01 -11.56
C ILE A 338 8.83 -9.30 -12.34
N ASN A 339 8.87 -10.43 -11.64
CA ASN A 339 9.05 -11.76 -12.25
C ASN A 339 7.78 -12.62 -12.24
N ALA A 340 6.94 -12.44 -11.23
CA ALA A 340 5.63 -13.08 -11.13
C ALA A 340 4.56 -12.04 -10.80
N TYR A 341 3.36 -12.26 -11.30
CA TYR A 341 2.24 -11.33 -11.18
C TYR A 341 0.97 -12.06 -10.77
N PHE A 342 0.05 -11.31 -10.20
CA PHE A 342 -1.31 -11.72 -9.89
C PHE A 342 -2.06 -12.08 -11.19
N ASP A 343 -2.59 -13.30 -11.33
CA ASP A 343 -3.18 -13.79 -12.59
C ASP A 343 -4.57 -13.21 -12.93
N HIS A 344 -5.23 -12.51 -12.00
CA HIS A 344 -6.54 -11.83 -12.14
C HIS A 344 -7.75 -12.67 -12.57
N GLU A 345 -7.56 -13.79 -13.26
CA GLU A 345 -8.64 -14.62 -13.77
C GLU A 345 -9.14 -15.58 -12.69
N TYR A 346 -8.24 -16.21 -11.92
CA TYR A 346 -8.58 -17.22 -10.91
C TYR A 346 -7.55 -17.38 -9.77
N PRO A 347 -7.32 -16.36 -8.92
CA PRO A 347 -6.34 -16.38 -7.81
C PRO A 347 -6.71 -17.30 -6.62
N LEU A 348 -7.57 -18.29 -6.82
CA LEU A 348 -8.29 -19.04 -5.77
C LEU A 348 -7.70 -20.42 -5.47
N LEU A 349 -6.62 -20.87 -6.11
CA LEU A 349 -6.09 -22.23 -5.88
C LEU A 349 -5.62 -22.50 -4.42
N ALA A 350 -5.32 -21.46 -3.63
CA ALA A 350 -5.05 -21.56 -2.19
C ALA A 350 -6.31 -21.45 -1.30
N TYR A 351 -7.47 -21.19 -1.90
CA TYR A 351 -8.75 -21.04 -1.20
C TYR A 351 -9.47 -22.37 -1.03
N GLN A 352 -9.75 -22.74 0.23
CA GLN A 352 -10.26 -24.07 0.57
C GLN A 352 -11.64 -24.42 -0.01
N TYR A 353 -12.45 -23.43 -0.39
CA TYR A 353 -13.83 -23.65 -0.86
C TYR A 353 -14.01 -23.54 -2.37
N ARG A 354 -13.01 -23.04 -3.10
CA ARG A 354 -13.08 -22.88 -4.55
C ARG A 354 -11.69 -23.02 -5.15
N THR A 355 -11.54 -23.95 -6.07
CA THR A 355 -10.29 -24.16 -6.81
C THR A 355 -10.42 -23.62 -8.22
N GLU A 356 -9.31 -23.18 -8.78
CA GLU A 356 -9.19 -22.81 -10.18
C GLU A 356 -9.39 -24.03 -11.11
N PRO A 357 -9.94 -23.85 -12.34
CA PRO A 357 -9.99 -24.92 -13.34
C PRO A 357 -8.60 -25.39 -13.78
N ASP A 358 -8.46 -26.68 -14.12
CA ASP A 358 -7.17 -27.27 -14.55
C ASP A 358 -6.57 -26.55 -15.77
N GLU A 359 -7.42 -25.98 -16.64
CA GLU A 359 -7.01 -25.24 -17.82
C GLU A 359 -6.30 -23.92 -17.51
N ALA A 360 -6.60 -23.30 -16.36
CA ALA A 360 -6.04 -22.03 -15.93
C ALA A 360 -4.82 -22.19 -14.99
N GLY A 361 -4.61 -23.41 -14.45
CA GLY A 361 -3.53 -23.76 -13.50
C GLY A 361 -2.07 -23.56 -13.96
N ARG A 362 -1.85 -23.05 -15.17
CA ARG A 362 -0.53 -22.84 -15.82
C ARG A 362 -0.35 -21.41 -16.36
N THR A 363 -1.30 -20.52 -16.07
CA THR A 363 -1.33 -19.15 -16.62
C THR A 363 -0.33 -18.21 -15.95
N THR A 364 0.16 -18.57 -14.76
CA THR A 364 1.01 -17.74 -13.92
C THR A 364 2.41 -18.34 -13.75
N LEU A 365 3.38 -17.44 -13.59
CA LEU A 365 4.81 -17.73 -13.54
C LEU A 365 5.27 -17.81 -12.09
N ARG A 366 6.15 -18.75 -11.77
CA ARG A 366 6.91 -18.72 -10.51
C ARG A 366 7.88 -17.53 -10.52
N TYR A 367 8.39 -17.12 -9.36
CA TYR A 367 9.36 -16.01 -9.30
C TYR A 367 10.64 -16.30 -10.14
N ASP A 368 11.00 -17.58 -10.31
CA ASP A 368 12.12 -18.01 -11.15
C ASP A 368 11.81 -17.94 -12.66
N GLY A 369 10.58 -17.57 -13.01
CA GLY A 369 10.12 -17.36 -14.38
C GLY A 369 9.69 -18.64 -15.10
N GLU A 370 9.55 -19.77 -14.41
CA GLU A 370 9.04 -21.02 -14.99
C GLU A 370 7.53 -21.23 -14.80
N GLU A 371 6.87 -21.82 -15.81
CA GLU A 371 5.52 -22.38 -15.62
C GLU A 371 5.58 -23.59 -14.70
N ALA A 372 4.64 -23.65 -13.77
CA ALA A 372 4.33 -24.86 -13.03
C ALA A 372 3.95 -26.04 -13.95
N SER A 373 4.82 -27.05 -14.06
CA SER A 373 4.59 -28.24 -14.91
C SER A 373 4.29 -29.55 -14.16
N ILE A 374 4.07 -29.50 -12.83
CA ILE A 374 3.88 -30.71 -12.00
C ILE A 374 2.66 -30.52 -11.07
N PRO A 375 1.76 -31.52 -10.95
CA PRO A 375 0.50 -31.39 -10.21
C PRO A 375 0.62 -31.09 -8.70
N THR A 376 1.82 -31.05 -8.13
CA THR A 376 2.06 -30.68 -6.72
C THR A 376 2.38 -29.20 -6.49
N LEU A 377 2.58 -28.43 -7.56
CA LEU A 377 2.91 -27.00 -7.52
C LEU A 377 2.23 -26.32 -8.73
N TYR A 378 0.90 -26.30 -8.79
CA TYR A 378 0.15 -25.35 -9.61
C TYR A 378 0.41 -23.95 -9.03
N TYR A 379 1.12 -23.10 -9.77
CA TYR A 379 1.49 -21.75 -9.33
C TYR A 379 0.60 -20.74 -10.04
N SER A 380 -0.69 -20.83 -9.75
CA SER A 380 -1.75 -19.97 -10.30
C SER A 380 -2.71 -19.47 -9.23
N SER A 381 -2.21 -19.42 -8.00
CA SER A 381 -2.84 -18.69 -6.88
C SER A 381 -1.86 -17.68 -6.33
N HIS A 382 -1.12 -17.02 -7.22
CA HIS A 382 -0.17 -16.00 -6.80
C HIS A 382 -0.97 -14.77 -6.38
N SER A 383 -1.03 -14.48 -5.08
CA SER A 383 -1.89 -13.43 -4.52
C SER A 383 -1.23 -12.04 -4.43
N GLY A 384 -0.20 -11.80 -5.25
CA GLY A 384 0.59 -10.58 -5.22
C GLY A 384 1.51 -10.44 -6.43
N ILE A 385 2.69 -9.90 -6.20
CA ILE A 385 3.75 -9.73 -7.18
C ILE A 385 5.07 -10.15 -6.56
N ASP A 386 5.88 -10.91 -7.30
CA ASP A 386 7.23 -11.28 -6.87
C ASP A 386 8.24 -10.34 -7.52
N PHE A 387 8.94 -9.60 -6.67
CA PHE A 387 10.07 -8.76 -7.06
C PHE A 387 11.40 -9.51 -6.93
N ASP A 388 12.17 -9.49 -8.02
CA ASP A 388 13.55 -9.97 -8.09
C ASP A 388 14.43 -9.16 -7.14
N ALA A 389 14.97 -9.81 -6.11
CA ALA A 389 15.79 -9.16 -5.11
C ALA A 389 16.85 -10.12 -4.57
N GLU A 390 17.98 -9.59 -4.13
CA GLU A 390 19.07 -10.38 -3.58
C GLU A 390 18.83 -10.69 -2.10
N TYR A 391 19.40 -11.80 -1.62
CA TYR A 391 19.27 -12.15 -0.20
C TYR A 391 19.91 -11.07 0.67
N GLY A 392 19.14 -10.54 1.63
CA GLY A 392 19.59 -9.48 2.52
C GLY A 392 19.34 -8.06 2.02
N ASP A 393 18.77 -7.88 0.82
CA ASP A 393 18.35 -6.56 0.34
C ASP A 393 17.35 -5.93 1.32
N PRO A 394 17.46 -4.63 1.62
CA PRO A 394 16.53 -3.94 2.51
C PRO A 394 15.15 -3.86 1.87
N VAL A 395 14.13 -4.19 2.65
CA VAL A 395 12.72 -4.03 2.29
C VAL A 395 12.19 -2.81 3.02
N LEU A 396 11.64 -1.85 2.26
CA LEU A 396 11.12 -0.58 2.74
C LEU A 396 9.59 -0.57 2.77
N ALA A 397 9.01 0.19 3.69
CA ALA A 397 7.57 0.43 3.73
C ALA A 397 7.11 1.27 2.52
N SER A 398 6.29 0.70 1.64
CA SER A 398 5.75 1.39 0.46
C SER A 398 4.86 2.59 0.81
N ALA A 399 4.26 2.61 2.00
CA ALA A 399 3.53 3.76 2.52
C ALA A 399 3.53 3.75 4.06
N SER A 400 3.34 4.92 4.67
CA SER A 400 3.23 5.04 6.13
C SER A 400 2.03 4.26 6.66
N GLY A 401 2.14 3.67 7.83
CA GLY A 401 1.09 2.82 8.37
C GLY A 401 1.45 2.17 9.70
N ASN A 402 0.58 1.29 10.17
CA ASN A 402 0.82 0.46 11.34
C ASN A 402 1.28 -0.92 10.87
N ALA A 403 2.56 -1.21 11.06
CA ALA A 403 3.18 -2.48 10.73
C ALA A 403 2.94 -3.52 11.82
N SER A 404 2.67 -4.75 11.41
CA SER A 404 2.50 -5.92 12.28
C SER A 404 3.28 -7.10 11.72
N TYR A 405 3.74 -7.96 12.60
CA TYR A 405 4.43 -9.20 12.23
C TYR A 405 3.43 -10.35 12.11
N TYR A 406 3.62 -11.18 11.09
CA TYR A 406 2.89 -12.41 10.87
C TYR A 406 3.85 -13.52 10.45
N HIS A 407 3.56 -14.76 10.84
CA HIS A 407 4.32 -15.92 10.41
C HIS A 407 3.37 -17.03 9.98
N CYS A 408 3.62 -17.61 8.81
CA CYS A 408 2.93 -18.82 8.38
C CYS A 408 3.87 -19.73 7.58
N ARG A 409 3.44 -20.99 7.42
CA ARG A 409 4.23 -22.02 6.76
C ARG A 409 4.61 -21.65 5.33
N ASP A 410 3.70 -21.08 4.57
CA ASP A 410 3.90 -20.78 3.15
C ASP A 410 4.47 -19.37 2.94
N CYS A 411 4.03 -18.37 3.70
CA CYS A 411 4.50 -16.97 3.59
C CYS A 411 5.82 -16.67 4.32
N GLY A 412 6.24 -17.54 5.23
CA GLY A 412 7.44 -17.30 6.05
C GLY A 412 7.25 -16.14 7.02
N ASN A 413 8.32 -15.36 7.23
CA ASN A 413 8.25 -14.13 7.99
C ASN A 413 7.63 -13.03 7.14
N THR A 414 6.57 -12.43 7.67
CA THR A 414 5.76 -11.47 6.94
C THR A 414 5.58 -10.20 7.76
N VAL A 415 5.71 -9.06 7.10
CA VAL A 415 5.24 -7.78 7.65
C VAL A 415 3.95 -7.39 6.93
N LYS A 416 2.94 -6.98 7.68
CA LYS A 416 1.69 -6.41 7.15
C LYS A 416 1.57 -4.97 7.61
N ILE A 417 1.34 -4.04 6.71
CA ILE A 417 1.18 -2.61 7.05
C ILE A 417 -0.23 -2.18 6.69
N ASP A 418 -1.03 -1.82 7.71
CA ASP A 418 -2.29 -1.12 7.51
C ASP A 418 -2.02 0.38 7.35
N HIS A 419 -2.36 0.93 6.19
CA HIS A 419 -2.13 2.33 5.85
C HIS A 419 -3.24 3.27 6.38
N GLY A 420 -4.31 2.72 6.97
CA GLY A 420 -5.43 3.48 7.54
C GLY A 420 -6.38 4.07 6.51
N ASN A 421 -6.18 3.80 5.22
CA ASN A 421 -6.96 4.34 4.10
C ASN A 421 -7.78 3.27 3.36
N GLY A 422 -7.79 2.02 3.81
CA GLY A 422 -8.45 0.91 3.08
C GLY A 422 -7.50 0.00 2.37
N LEU A 423 -6.21 0.30 2.45
CA LEU A 423 -5.17 -0.51 1.86
C LEU A 423 -4.30 -1.11 2.96
N GLN A 424 -4.04 -2.41 2.83
CA GLN A 424 -2.97 -3.10 3.52
C GLN A 424 -1.94 -3.57 2.50
N THR A 425 -0.66 -3.38 2.80
CA THR A 425 0.44 -4.03 2.08
C THR A 425 0.99 -5.21 2.87
N VAL A 426 1.37 -6.27 2.17
CA VAL A 426 1.92 -7.50 2.76
C VAL A 426 3.27 -7.81 2.11
N TYR A 427 4.29 -8.03 2.94
CA TYR A 427 5.68 -8.27 2.54
C TYR A 427 6.10 -9.64 3.08
N MET A 428 6.26 -10.64 2.22
CA MET A 428 6.54 -12.02 2.64
C MET A 428 7.99 -12.44 2.39
N HIS A 429 8.33 -13.66 2.82
CA HIS A 429 9.63 -14.30 2.64
C HIS A 429 10.82 -13.56 3.27
N LEU A 430 10.58 -12.73 4.28
CA LEU A 430 11.63 -11.94 4.95
C LEU A 430 12.60 -12.82 5.77
N GLN A 431 13.78 -12.30 6.09
CA GLN A 431 14.75 -12.96 6.97
C GLN A 431 14.19 -13.23 8.37
N ASN A 432 14.87 -14.07 9.17
CA ASN A 432 14.50 -14.40 10.55
C ASN A 432 14.61 -13.23 11.56
N SER A 433 14.95 -12.03 11.09
CA SER A 433 15.02 -10.83 11.91
C SER A 433 14.36 -9.62 11.24
N PRO A 434 13.04 -9.62 11.00
CA PRO A 434 12.35 -8.40 10.53
C PRO A 434 12.48 -7.30 11.58
N LEU A 435 12.48 -6.03 11.18
CA LEU A 435 12.59 -4.90 12.12
C LEU A 435 11.31 -4.74 12.94
N VAL A 436 10.20 -5.24 12.42
CA VAL A 436 8.91 -5.34 13.09
C VAL A 436 8.77 -6.75 13.68
N GLN A 437 8.89 -6.88 15.01
CA GLN A 437 8.75 -8.15 15.74
C GLN A 437 7.91 -7.99 17.00
N GLY A 438 7.27 -9.09 17.42
CA GLY A 438 6.45 -9.18 18.62
C GLY A 438 4.95 -9.04 18.37
N ASN A 439 4.15 -9.07 19.45
CA ASN A 439 2.68 -9.03 19.37
C ASN A 439 2.11 -7.61 19.19
N ASN A 440 2.95 -6.58 19.06
CA ASN A 440 2.54 -5.19 19.01
C ASN A 440 2.63 -4.65 17.57
N THR A 441 1.70 -3.78 17.22
CA THR A 441 1.79 -2.94 16.01
C THR A 441 2.77 -1.80 16.24
N ILE A 442 3.58 -1.49 15.22
CA ILE A 442 4.59 -0.42 15.24
C ILE A 442 4.24 0.57 14.12
N ARG A 443 4.25 1.87 14.42
CA ARG A 443 4.08 2.90 13.39
C ARG A 443 5.35 3.00 12.55
N VAL A 444 5.19 2.97 11.23
CA VAL A 444 6.27 3.15 10.25
C VAL A 444 5.91 4.28 9.27
N ASN A 445 6.92 4.97 8.79
CA ASN A 445 6.82 5.96 7.72
C ASN A 445 7.13 5.32 6.36
N ASN A 446 6.64 5.93 5.28
CA ASN A 446 7.06 5.57 3.93
C ASN A 446 8.60 5.66 3.83
N GLY A 447 9.23 4.61 3.30
CA GLY A 447 10.67 4.51 3.13
C GLY A 447 11.43 3.96 4.33
N ASP A 448 10.77 3.72 5.47
CA ASP A 448 11.42 3.06 6.61
C ASP A 448 11.76 1.60 6.24
N GLU A 449 12.96 1.14 6.61
CA GLU A 449 13.32 -0.28 6.50
C GLU A 449 12.45 -1.08 7.48
N ILE A 450 11.75 -2.10 6.97
CA ILE A 450 10.84 -2.96 7.75
C ILE A 450 11.38 -4.40 7.89
N GLY A 451 12.37 -4.75 7.08
CA GLY A 451 13.01 -6.05 7.09
C GLY A 451 13.99 -6.19 5.93
N LYS A 452 14.40 -7.43 5.69
CA LYS A 452 15.30 -7.79 4.60
C LYS A 452 14.81 -9.02 3.87
N VAL A 453 15.09 -9.09 2.57
CA VAL A 453 14.75 -10.23 1.71
C VAL A 453 15.40 -11.49 2.25
N GLY A 454 14.60 -12.55 2.43
CA GLY A 454 15.02 -13.78 3.07
C GLY A 454 14.72 -15.03 2.24
N LEU A 455 14.73 -16.15 2.94
CA LEU A 455 14.44 -17.48 2.42
C LEU A 455 13.51 -18.23 3.38
N THR A 456 12.46 -17.56 3.86
CA THR A 456 11.51 -18.17 4.79
C THR A 456 10.18 -18.42 4.11
N GLY A 457 9.47 -19.48 4.51
CA GLY A 457 8.26 -19.93 3.84
C GLY A 457 8.54 -20.81 2.62
N ARG A 458 7.55 -20.93 1.74
CA ARG A 458 7.63 -21.75 0.53
C ARG A 458 8.19 -20.92 -0.62
N THR A 459 9.51 -20.86 -0.70
CA THR A 459 10.24 -20.10 -1.72
C THR A 459 11.23 -20.99 -2.50
N THR A 460 11.39 -20.74 -3.81
CA THR A 460 12.46 -21.38 -4.62
C THR A 460 13.79 -20.61 -4.58
N GLY A 461 13.85 -19.42 -3.96
CA GLY A 461 15.03 -18.56 -3.84
C GLY A 461 14.69 -17.09 -3.48
N PRO A 462 15.69 -16.21 -3.30
CA PRO A 462 15.46 -14.87 -2.73
C PRO A 462 14.58 -14.00 -3.65
N HIS A 463 13.48 -13.48 -3.10
CA HIS A 463 12.58 -12.52 -3.75
C HIS A 463 11.70 -11.86 -2.68
N LEU A 464 11.05 -10.74 -3.04
CA LEU A 464 10.00 -10.12 -2.22
C LEU A 464 8.64 -10.40 -2.85
N HIS A 465 7.83 -11.24 -2.20
CA HIS A 465 6.40 -11.36 -2.52
C HIS A 465 5.65 -10.20 -1.85
N PHE A 466 5.03 -9.36 -2.67
CA PHE A 466 4.34 -8.13 -2.28
C PHE A 466 2.87 -8.22 -2.65
N GLU A 467 1.98 -7.98 -1.68
CA GLU A 467 0.53 -8.01 -1.92
C GLU A 467 -0.13 -6.71 -1.51
N THR A 468 -1.23 -6.39 -2.16
CA THR A 468 -2.20 -5.41 -1.68
C THR A 468 -3.54 -6.06 -1.36
N VAL A 469 -4.12 -5.61 -0.26
CA VAL A 469 -5.46 -6.01 0.18
C VAL A 469 -6.28 -4.74 0.36
N SER A 470 -7.42 -4.69 -0.33
CA SER A 470 -8.45 -3.70 -0.10
C SER A 470 -9.38 -4.19 1.00
N ASP A 471 -9.69 -3.30 1.91
CA ASP A 471 -10.81 -3.45 2.85
C ASP A 471 -12.10 -3.18 2.06
N THR A 472 -12.86 -4.24 1.73
CA THR A 472 -14.05 -4.17 0.90
C THR A 472 -15.32 -3.93 1.71
N ASN A 473 -15.31 -4.26 3.00
CA ASN A 473 -16.45 -4.14 3.93
C ASN A 473 -16.34 -2.96 4.93
N GLY A 474 -15.13 -2.42 5.10
CA GLY A 474 -14.77 -1.17 5.77
C GLY A 474 -14.54 -1.24 7.23
N ASP A 475 -14.56 -2.45 7.77
CA ASP A 475 -14.48 -2.67 9.19
C ASP A 475 -13.04 -2.52 9.73
N GLY A 476 -12.07 -2.28 8.82
CA GLY A 476 -10.64 -2.19 9.13
C GLY A 476 -9.99 -3.53 9.48
N LEU A 477 -10.71 -4.64 9.35
CA LEU A 477 -10.20 -5.99 9.48
C LEU A 477 -9.81 -6.47 8.08
N PHE A 478 -8.54 -6.82 7.92
CA PHE A 478 -8.04 -7.40 6.66
C PHE A 478 -7.95 -8.92 6.71
N SER A 479 -8.36 -9.53 7.83
CA SER A 479 -8.27 -10.98 8.05
C SER A 479 -9.41 -11.77 7.42
N ASP A 480 -10.53 -11.11 7.16
CA ASP A 480 -11.75 -11.61 6.53
C ASP A 480 -11.85 -11.22 5.05
N GLU A 481 -10.99 -10.31 4.58
CA GLU A 481 -10.85 -9.93 3.17
C GLU A 481 -10.22 -11.03 2.29
N TYR A 482 -9.92 -12.21 2.84
CA TYR A 482 -9.39 -13.32 2.05
C TYR A 482 -10.50 -14.24 1.55
N PRO A 483 -10.63 -14.49 0.22
CA PRO A 483 -9.72 -14.07 -0.85
C PRO A 483 -10.17 -12.81 -1.63
N HIS A 484 -11.39 -12.31 -1.40
CA HIS A 484 -12.03 -11.32 -2.27
C HIS A 484 -11.39 -9.93 -2.27
N GLY A 485 -10.85 -9.47 -1.14
CA GLY A 485 -10.19 -8.17 -1.00
C GLY A 485 -8.79 -8.09 -1.61
N ARG A 486 -8.24 -9.18 -2.17
CA ARG A 486 -6.96 -9.14 -2.90
C ARG A 486 -7.05 -8.22 -4.11
N THR A 487 -6.03 -7.41 -4.32
CA THR A 487 -5.92 -6.54 -5.49
C THR A 487 -4.50 -6.57 -6.03
N ASP A 488 -4.36 -6.47 -7.35
CA ASP A 488 -3.06 -6.20 -7.98
C ASP A 488 -2.73 -4.69 -7.84
N PRO A 489 -1.59 -4.34 -7.24
CA PRO A 489 -1.20 -2.94 -7.07
C PRO A 489 -0.79 -2.24 -8.37
N PHE A 490 -0.53 -2.97 -9.45
CA PHE A 490 -0.22 -2.42 -10.78
C PHE A 490 -1.48 -2.30 -11.65
N GLY A 491 -2.39 -3.27 -11.49
CA GLY A 491 -3.69 -3.32 -12.16
C GLY A 491 -3.58 -3.45 -13.69
N TRP A 492 -4.73 -3.60 -14.34
CA TRP A 492 -4.83 -3.76 -15.81
C TRP A 492 -4.58 -2.47 -16.62
N ASN A 493 -4.22 -1.36 -15.97
CA ASN A 493 -4.03 -0.05 -16.61
C ASN A 493 -2.91 0.00 -17.69
N TYR A 494 -2.06 -1.02 -17.79
CA TYR A 494 -1.05 -1.15 -18.86
C TYR A 494 -1.57 -1.76 -20.16
N SER A 495 -2.77 -2.32 -20.13
CA SER A 495 -3.42 -2.95 -21.28
C SER A 495 -4.77 -2.31 -21.51
N GLU A 496 -5.22 -2.22 -22.76
CA GLU A 496 -6.56 -1.74 -23.12
C GLU A 496 -7.69 -2.69 -22.67
N LEU A 497 -7.40 -3.57 -21.71
CA LEU A 497 -8.23 -4.69 -21.28
C LEU A 497 -8.82 -4.36 -19.90
N THR A 498 -10.08 -4.70 -19.70
CA THR A 498 -10.83 -4.49 -18.45
C THR A 498 -10.38 -5.51 -17.40
N ASP A 499 -10.24 -5.09 -16.14
CA ASP A 499 -9.88 -5.96 -15.02
C ASP A 499 -10.97 -7.03 -14.78
N PRO A 500 -10.70 -8.32 -15.07
CA PRO A 500 -11.69 -9.37 -14.93
C PRO A 500 -11.93 -9.79 -13.47
N TRP A 501 -11.02 -9.46 -12.55
CA TRP A 501 -11.11 -9.91 -11.16
C TRP A 501 -12.34 -9.31 -10.46
N SER A 502 -12.59 -8.02 -10.70
CA SER A 502 -13.75 -7.32 -10.14
C SER A 502 -15.10 -7.85 -10.63
N GLU A 503 -15.12 -8.55 -11.76
CA GLU A 503 -16.32 -9.15 -12.34
C GLU A 503 -16.52 -10.60 -11.88
N LEU A 504 -15.49 -11.24 -11.33
CA LEU A 504 -15.58 -12.62 -10.85
C LEU A 504 -16.42 -12.69 -9.57
N SER A 505 -17.52 -13.44 -9.63
CA SER A 505 -18.38 -13.74 -8.49
C SER A 505 -18.44 -15.23 -8.20
N TRP A 506 -18.62 -15.59 -6.93
CA TRP A 506 -18.82 -16.98 -6.51
C TRP A 506 -19.56 -17.10 -5.19
N ASP A 507 -20.14 -18.28 -4.97
CA ASP A 507 -20.81 -18.65 -3.73
C ASP A 507 -20.04 -19.78 -3.04
N ASP A 508 -19.96 -19.70 -1.72
CA ASP A 508 -19.41 -20.75 -0.87
C ASP A 508 -20.12 -20.76 0.51
N PRO A 509 -19.77 -21.66 1.45
CA PRO A 509 -20.43 -21.70 2.77
C PRO A 509 -20.30 -20.43 3.63
N LEU A 510 -19.41 -19.51 3.29
CA LEU A 510 -19.25 -18.22 3.97
C LEU A 510 -20.12 -17.11 3.36
N GLY A 511 -20.69 -17.31 2.17
CA GLY A 511 -21.58 -16.37 1.52
C GLY A 511 -21.32 -16.21 0.03
N SER A 512 -21.89 -15.15 -0.53
CA SER A 512 -21.61 -14.69 -1.88
C SER A 512 -20.47 -13.69 -1.85
N HIS A 513 -19.51 -13.85 -2.77
CA HIS A 513 -18.30 -13.05 -2.85
C HIS A 513 -18.14 -12.48 -4.27
N THR A 514 -17.38 -11.39 -4.38
CA THR A 514 -16.97 -10.79 -5.65
C THR A 514 -15.56 -10.26 -5.49
N GLY A 515 -14.70 -10.42 -6.50
CA GLY A 515 -13.34 -9.90 -6.45
C GLY A 515 -13.30 -8.38 -6.29
N ALA A 516 -12.28 -7.87 -5.62
CA ALA A 516 -12.04 -6.43 -5.49
C ALA A 516 -11.45 -5.86 -6.79
N LEU A 517 -11.75 -4.59 -7.10
CA LEU A 517 -11.14 -3.92 -8.24
C LEU A 517 -9.63 -3.73 -8.03
N SER A 518 -8.82 -4.25 -8.97
CA SER A 518 -7.40 -3.98 -9.03
C SER A 518 -7.15 -2.57 -9.55
N ARG A 519 -6.31 -1.81 -8.85
CA ARG A 519 -6.06 -0.39 -9.15
C ARG A 519 -4.56 -0.16 -9.25
N ASN A 520 -4.13 0.79 -10.07
CA ASN A 520 -2.74 1.23 -10.04
C ASN A 520 -2.52 2.12 -8.79
N LEU A 521 -1.76 1.61 -7.83
CA LEU A 521 -1.56 2.21 -6.51
C LEU A 521 -0.20 2.90 -6.34
N TRP A 522 0.67 2.86 -7.35
CA TRP A 522 2.03 3.40 -7.28
C TRP A 522 2.10 4.87 -7.68
N LYS A 523 2.75 5.70 -6.85
CA LYS A 523 2.96 7.16 -7.06
C LYS A 523 3.71 7.52 -8.33
N ILE A 524 4.36 6.54 -8.91
CA ILE A 524 5.49 6.66 -9.82
C ILE A 524 5.21 5.60 -10.89
N MET A 525 4.31 5.89 -11.84
CA MET A 525 3.85 4.86 -12.79
C MET A 525 3.26 5.41 -14.09
N THR A 526 3.89 6.41 -14.69
CA THR A 526 3.83 6.52 -16.15
C THR A 526 5.16 6.00 -16.67
N PRO A 527 5.22 4.74 -17.20
CA PRO A 527 6.42 4.29 -17.88
C PRO A 527 6.76 5.35 -18.90
N ASP A 528 7.97 5.88 -18.83
CA ASP A 528 8.43 6.85 -19.81
C ASP A 528 8.13 6.26 -21.19
N LYS A 529 7.24 6.92 -21.93
CA LYS A 529 6.84 6.52 -23.28
C LYS A 529 7.35 7.57 -24.22
N GLN A 530 8.35 7.19 -25.00
CA GLN A 530 8.91 8.08 -25.99
C GLN A 530 8.28 7.73 -27.33
N SER A 531 7.78 8.73 -28.04
CA SER A 531 7.14 8.53 -29.34
C SER A 531 7.62 9.58 -30.33
N THR A 532 8.00 9.12 -31.52
CA THR A 532 8.41 9.99 -32.62
C THR A 532 7.64 9.58 -33.87
N PRO A 533 7.34 10.52 -34.79
CA PRO A 533 6.97 10.15 -36.14
C PRO A 533 8.00 9.17 -36.73
N LEU A 534 7.53 8.13 -37.41
CA LEU A 534 8.40 7.17 -38.09
C LEU A 534 9.02 7.83 -39.33
N ILE A 535 10.07 8.63 -39.10
CA ILE A 535 10.77 9.44 -40.10
C ILE A 535 12.28 9.18 -40.00
N ASN A 536 12.96 9.05 -41.13
CA ASN A 536 14.41 8.85 -41.21
C ASN A 536 15.22 9.86 -40.39
N SER A 537 16.27 9.36 -39.74
CA SER A 537 17.16 10.10 -38.84
C SER A 537 16.49 10.64 -37.56
N SER A 538 15.23 10.29 -37.30
CA SER A 538 14.63 10.54 -35.99
C SER A 538 15.23 9.60 -34.95
N THR A 539 15.47 10.13 -33.75
CA THR A 539 16.05 9.38 -32.64
C THR A 539 15.12 9.41 -31.44
N LEU A 540 14.95 8.26 -30.79
CA LEU A 540 14.31 8.12 -29.49
C LEU A 540 15.37 7.78 -28.44
N VAL A 541 15.27 8.41 -27.28
CA VAL A 541 16.17 8.17 -26.15
C VAL A 541 15.32 7.90 -24.91
N MET A 542 15.56 6.77 -24.26
CA MET A 542 14.88 6.35 -23.04
C MET A 542 15.89 5.71 -22.09
N GLY A 543 16.32 6.47 -21.08
CA GLY A 543 17.37 6.04 -20.15
C GLY A 543 18.64 5.61 -20.90
N ASN A 544 18.98 4.34 -20.80
CA ASN A 544 20.14 3.73 -21.44
C ASN A 544 19.89 3.19 -22.87
N LYS A 545 18.70 3.43 -23.44
CA LYS A 545 18.26 2.92 -24.75
C LYS A 545 18.20 4.07 -25.75
N ILE A 546 18.85 3.91 -26.89
CA ILE A 546 18.81 4.86 -28.00
C ILE A 546 18.38 4.12 -29.27
N ILE A 547 17.32 4.59 -29.91
CA ILE A 547 16.77 4.03 -31.14
C ILE A 547 16.83 5.08 -32.25
N GLU A 548 17.62 4.82 -33.29
CA GLU A 548 17.73 5.67 -34.47
C GLU A 548 17.02 5.03 -35.66
N ILE A 549 16.12 5.76 -36.31
CA ILE A 549 15.40 5.28 -37.50
C ILE A 549 16.29 5.49 -38.72
N LEU A 550 16.74 4.39 -39.33
CA LEU A 550 17.61 4.40 -40.51
C LEU A 550 16.83 4.42 -41.83
N ASN A 551 15.69 3.73 -41.88
CA ASN A 551 14.79 3.71 -43.02
C ASN A 551 13.32 3.55 -42.59
N ASP A 552 12.47 4.45 -43.06
CA ASP A 552 11.05 4.59 -42.68
C ASP A 552 10.06 4.15 -43.77
N ALA A 553 10.54 3.70 -44.94
CA ALA A 553 9.71 3.34 -46.10
C ALA A 553 8.63 4.39 -46.48
N GLY A 554 8.80 5.67 -46.13
CA GLY A 554 7.85 6.75 -46.42
C GLY A 554 6.60 6.77 -45.53
N LYS A 555 6.66 6.23 -44.30
CA LYS A 555 5.52 6.02 -43.40
C LYS A 555 5.22 7.21 -42.47
N ASN A 556 5.05 8.41 -43.04
CA ASN A 556 4.91 9.69 -42.31
C ASN A 556 3.68 9.81 -41.37
N PHE A 557 2.73 8.88 -41.44
CA PHE A 557 1.51 8.89 -40.61
C PHE A 557 1.56 7.89 -39.45
N LEU A 558 2.65 7.13 -39.34
CA LEU A 558 2.88 6.21 -38.23
C LEU A 558 3.80 6.84 -37.18
N ARG A 559 3.67 6.40 -35.94
CA ARG A 559 4.57 6.74 -34.85
C ARG A 559 5.26 5.49 -34.35
N LEU A 560 6.57 5.60 -34.16
CA LEU A 560 7.34 4.61 -33.43
C LEU A 560 7.32 4.99 -31.96
N THR A 561 6.95 4.03 -31.13
CA THR A 561 6.85 4.15 -29.69
C THR A 561 7.86 3.20 -29.05
N LEU A 562 8.61 3.73 -28.10
CA LEU A 562 9.51 2.99 -27.22
C LEU A 562 8.89 2.97 -25.81
N GLU A 563 8.86 1.81 -25.17
CA GLU A 563 8.30 1.57 -23.83
C GLU A 563 9.24 0.66 -23.01
N HIS A 564 9.35 0.90 -21.70
CA HIS A 564 10.01 -0.04 -20.79
C HIS A 564 9.26 -1.37 -20.73
N ALA A 565 9.99 -2.45 -20.50
CA ALA A 565 9.43 -3.79 -20.35
C ALA A 565 9.89 -4.40 -19.01
N SER A 566 9.13 -5.36 -18.50
CA SER A 566 9.57 -6.22 -17.40
C SER A 566 10.81 -7.02 -17.81
N LYS A 567 11.45 -7.73 -16.87
CA LYS A 567 12.49 -8.68 -17.20
C LYS A 567 11.94 -9.79 -18.12
N PRO A 568 12.72 -10.28 -19.10
CA PRO A 568 12.36 -11.42 -19.92
C PRO A 568 12.00 -12.63 -19.06
N VAL A 569 10.76 -13.09 -19.18
CA VAL A 569 10.30 -14.31 -18.51
C VAL A 569 10.31 -15.46 -19.52
N ARG A 570 10.62 -16.67 -19.05
CA ARG A 570 10.16 -17.93 -19.67
C ARG A 570 10.88 -18.45 -20.94
N GLU A 571 12.20 -18.31 -21.07
CA GLU A 571 13.12 -19.17 -21.86
C GLU A 571 14.37 -18.37 -22.20
N PHE A 572 15.39 -18.45 -21.35
CA PHE A 572 16.70 -17.95 -21.79
C PHE A 572 17.05 -18.65 -23.11
N PRO A 573 17.60 -17.93 -24.11
CA PRO A 573 17.91 -18.55 -25.41
C PRO A 573 18.82 -19.79 -25.26
N SER A 574 19.52 -19.89 -24.13
CA SER A 574 20.25 -21.05 -23.67
C SER A 574 20.36 -21.03 -22.13
N PRO A 575 20.44 -22.19 -21.44
CA PRO A 575 20.74 -22.25 -20.00
C PRO A 575 22.10 -21.64 -19.62
N THR A 576 22.97 -21.39 -20.61
CA THR A 576 24.25 -20.72 -20.41
C THR A 576 24.15 -19.20 -20.40
N LEU A 577 23.03 -18.62 -20.86
CA LEU A 577 22.86 -17.18 -21.01
C LEU A 577 22.12 -16.57 -19.81
N ASN A 578 22.62 -15.43 -19.34
CA ASN A 578 21.99 -14.58 -18.33
C ASN A 578 21.52 -13.27 -18.97
N TYR A 579 20.37 -12.79 -18.48
CA TYR A 579 19.84 -11.48 -18.83
C TYR A 579 20.71 -10.36 -18.25
N ILE A 580 20.93 -9.31 -19.03
CA ILE A 580 21.65 -8.11 -18.59
C ILE A 580 20.63 -7.10 -18.07
N LYS A 581 20.69 -6.80 -16.77
CA LYS A 581 19.78 -5.83 -16.12
C LYS A 581 19.73 -4.50 -16.89
N SER A 582 18.55 -3.89 -16.88
CA SER A 582 18.19 -2.61 -17.50
C SER A 582 18.19 -2.60 -19.03
N THR A 583 18.11 -3.74 -19.70
CA THR A 583 18.17 -3.82 -21.18
C THR A 583 16.85 -4.20 -21.85
N ALA A 584 15.81 -4.55 -21.09
CA ALA A 584 14.48 -4.91 -21.61
C ALA A 584 13.64 -3.71 -22.07
N PHE A 585 13.02 -3.79 -23.25
CA PHE A 585 12.09 -2.77 -23.78
C PHE A 585 11.24 -3.28 -24.95
N VAL A 586 10.13 -2.59 -25.22
CA VAL A 586 9.26 -2.87 -26.38
C VAL A 586 9.32 -1.72 -27.38
N ILE A 587 9.39 -2.07 -28.67
CA ILE A 587 9.14 -1.13 -29.77
C ILE A 587 7.80 -1.47 -30.42
N LYS A 588 6.93 -0.47 -30.53
CA LYS A 588 5.64 -0.55 -31.22
C LYS A 588 5.58 0.48 -32.34
N VAL A 589 4.84 0.16 -33.40
CA VAL A 589 4.44 1.14 -34.39
C VAL A 589 2.94 1.31 -34.31
N ILE A 590 2.48 2.55 -34.15
CA ILE A 590 1.06 2.88 -34.03
C ILE A 590 0.63 3.84 -35.14
N ASP A 591 -0.62 3.72 -35.58
CA ASP A 591 -1.23 4.64 -36.54
C ASP A 591 -1.74 5.94 -35.87
N GLN A 592 -2.37 6.82 -36.65
CA GLN A 592 -2.92 8.09 -36.14
C GLN A 592 -4.13 7.94 -35.22
N LEU A 593 -4.75 6.75 -35.21
CA LEU A 593 -5.90 6.41 -34.38
C LEU A 593 -5.48 5.65 -33.11
N GLY A 594 -4.19 5.30 -32.99
CA GLY A 594 -3.62 4.57 -31.85
C GLY A 594 -3.47 3.06 -32.05
N ASN A 595 -3.89 2.51 -33.20
CA ASN A 595 -3.84 1.06 -33.42
C ASN A 595 -2.42 0.59 -33.75
N LEU A 596 -2.07 -0.62 -33.31
CA LEU A 596 -0.82 -1.30 -33.67
C LEU A 596 -0.72 -1.57 -35.18
N SER A 597 0.47 -1.38 -35.74
CA SER A 597 0.79 -1.55 -37.16
C SER A 597 1.97 -2.51 -37.35
N SER A 598 1.87 -3.43 -38.31
CA SER A 598 2.93 -4.38 -38.69
C SER A 598 3.97 -3.77 -39.63
N ALA A 599 4.30 -2.50 -39.44
CA ALA A 599 5.07 -1.75 -40.41
C ALA A 599 6.57 -2.08 -40.34
N ASP A 600 7.15 -2.56 -41.43
CA ASP A 600 8.61 -2.77 -41.52
C ASP A 600 9.39 -1.44 -41.60
N ALA A 601 10.34 -1.23 -40.69
CA ALA A 601 11.29 -0.13 -40.74
C ALA A 601 12.61 -0.57 -40.12
N VAL A 602 13.72 0.00 -40.60
CA VAL A 602 15.06 -0.37 -40.13
C VAL A 602 15.47 0.61 -39.04
N VAL A 603 15.81 0.07 -37.87
CA VAL A 603 16.28 0.87 -36.73
C VAL A 603 17.66 0.39 -36.27
N LYS A 604 18.48 1.34 -35.84
CA LYS A 604 19.68 1.06 -35.04
C LYS A 604 19.32 1.17 -33.57
N ILE A 605 19.70 0.16 -32.79
CA ILE A 605 19.57 0.13 -31.34
C ILE A 605 20.94 0.27 -30.73
N SER A 606 21.06 1.14 -29.74
CA SER A 606 22.24 1.29 -28.90
C SER A 606 21.84 1.21 -27.43
N LEU A 607 22.39 0.23 -26.71
CA LEU A 607 22.12 -0.01 -25.29
C LEU A 607 23.39 0.25 -24.49
N SER A 608 23.35 1.22 -23.58
CA SER A 608 24.46 1.43 -22.63
C SER A 608 24.29 0.52 -21.42
N VAL A 609 25.32 -0.24 -21.09
CA VAL A 609 25.32 -1.18 -19.96
C VAL A 609 26.42 -0.80 -18.97
N SER A 610 26.08 -0.80 -17.68
CA SER A 610 27.04 -0.46 -16.63
C SER A 610 27.95 -1.66 -16.32
N PRO A 611 29.19 -1.44 -15.84
CA PRO A 611 30.09 -2.53 -15.46
C PRO A 611 29.50 -3.44 -14.38
N GLU A 612 28.68 -2.90 -13.46
CA GLU A 612 28.04 -3.66 -12.38
C GLU A 612 27.09 -4.73 -12.94
N ALA A 613 26.35 -4.40 -14.01
CA ALA A 613 25.42 -5.32 -14.67
C ALA A 613 26.13 -6.48 -15.40
N LEU A 614 27.46 -6.40 -15.59
CA LEU A 614 28.26 -7.37 -16.32
C LEU A 614 29.15 -8.26 -15.42
N THR A 615 29.08 -8.09 -14.09
CA THR A 615 29.95 -8.78 -13.12
C THR A 615 29.93 -10.31 -13.22
N SER A 616 28.81 -10.90 -13.67
CA SER A 616 28.63 -12.35 -13.84
C SER A 616 28.50 -12.80 -15.30
N ILE A 617 28.90 -11.98 -16.27
CA ILE A 617 28.70 -12.22 -17.71
C ILE A 617 30.05 -12.12 -18.45
N LEU A 618 30.29 -13.04 -19.37
CA LEU A 618 31.43 -12.99 -20.29
C LEU A 618 31.21 -11.88 -21.34
N PRO A 619 31.99 -10.78 -21.34
CA PRO A 619 31.69 -9.62 -22.17
C PRO A 619 31.65 -9.89 -23.69
N GLU A 620 32.48 -10.82 -24.17
CA GLU A 620 32.57 -11.20 -25.58
C GLU A 620 31.33 -11.92 -26.13
N THR A 621 30.45 -12.38 -25.24
CA THR A 621 29.25 -13.16 -25.58
C THR A 621 27.97 -12.32 -25.60
N ILE A 622 28.08 -11.02 -25.28
CA ILE A 622 26.95 -10.12 -25.13
C ILE A 622 26.28 -9.84 -26.48
N LYS A 623 24.96 -10.07 -26.54
CA LYS A 623 24.12 -9.87 -27.74
C LYS A 623 22.73 -9.34 -27.38
N ILE A 624 22.10 -8.65 -28.33
CA ILE A 624 20.68 -8.28 -28.29
C ILE A 624 19.86 -9.43 -28.86
N PHE A 625 18.77 -9.77 -28.19
CA PHE A 625 17.78 -10.74 -28.63
C PHE A 625 16.42 -10.07 -28.81
N ARG A 626 15.59 -10.65 -29.69
CA ARG A 626 14.20 -10.25 -29.90
C ARG A 626 13.27 -11.40 -29.55
N TRP A 627 12.08 -11.09 -29.05
CA TRP A 627 11.02 -12.07 -28.85
C TRP A 627 10.30 -12.36 -30.16
N ASP A 628 10.16 -13.64 -30.50
CA ASP A 628 9.35 -14.08 -31.63
C ASP A 628 8.02 -14.64 -31.13
N ASN A 629 6.93 -13.90 -31.36
CA ASN A 629 5.60 -14.28 -30.90
C ASN A 629 5.07 -15.58 -31.54
N ILE A 630 5.56 -15.96 -32.73
CA ILE A 630 5.10 -17.16 -33.42
C ILE A 630 5.83 -18.38 -32.87
N ALA A 631 7.14 -18.28 -32.71
CA ALA A 631 7.95 -19.36 -32.15
C ALA A 631 7.88 -19.44 -30.62
N SER A 632 7.38 -18.39 -29.96
CA SER A 632 7.41 -18.21 -28.51
C SER A 632 8.82 -18.37 -27.93
N SER A 633 9.82 -17.77 -28.59
CA SER A 633 11.23 -17.93 -28.23
C SER A 633 12.06 -16.67 -28.50
N TRP A 634 13.17 -16.50 -27.78
CA TRP A 634 14.15 -15.45 -28.04
C TRP A 634 15.07 -15.77 -29.22
N VAL A 635 15.17 -14.85 -30.17
CA VAL A 635 15.99 -14.98 -31.38
C VAL A 635 17.14 -13.97 -31.32
N GLU A 636 18.37 -14.46 -31.50
CA GLU A 636 19.56 -13.60 -31.55
C GLU A 636 19.47 -12.61 -32.72
N THR A 637 19.89 -11.38 -32.47
CA THR A 637 19.95 -10.33 -33.50
C THR A 637 21.39 -10.00 -33.85
N VAL A 638 21.61 -9.46 -35.05
CA VAL A 638 22.95 -9.02 -35.48
C VAL A 638 23.37 -7.80 -34.65
N SER A 639 24.17 -8.06 -33.62
CA SER A 639 24.60 -7.07 -32.63
C SER A 639 26.02 -7.32 -32.12
N SER A 640 26.66 -6.29 -31.58
CA SER A 640 28.02 -6.35 -31.03
C SER A 640 28.16 -5.46 -29.80
N TYR A 641 28.88 -5.96 -28.80
CA TYR A 641 29.25 -5.20 -27.60
C TYR A 641 30.66 -4.61 -27.73
N ASP A 642 30.79 -3.32 -27.41
CA ASP A 642 32.08 -2.63 -27.32
C ASP A 642 32.46 -2.42 -25.85
N SER A 643 33.44 -3.21 -25.38
CA SER A 643 33.97 -3.12 -24.01
C SER A 643 34.61 -1.79 -23.64
N ALA A 644 35.03 -0.96 -24.61
CA ALA A 644 35.65 0.33 -24.32
C ALA A 644 34.61 1.42 -24.02
N THR A 645 33.44 1.33 -24.64
CA THR A 645 32.34 2.30 -24.47
C THR A 645 31.22 1.78 -23.58
N GLY A 646 31.13 0.46 -23.36
CA GLY A 646 30.04 -0.16 -22.61
C GLY A 646 28.72 -0.18 -23.39
N VAL A 647 28.78 -0.13 -24.73
CA VAL A 647 27.58 -0.05 -25.58
C VAL A 647 27.38 -1.34 -26.37
N ILE A 648 26.16 -1.84 -26.38
CA ILE A 648 25.70 -2.91 -27.27
C ILE A 648 24.95 -2.27 -28.43
N GLU A 649 25.41 -2.47 -29.66
CA GLU A 649 24.76 -1.94 -30.85
C GLU A 649 24.23 -3.05 -31.75
N GLY A 650 23.07 -2.83 -32.36
CA GLY A 650 22.47 -3.76 -33.34
C GLY A 650 21.59 -3.04 -34.34
N VAL A 651 21.40 -3.65 -35.52
CA VAL A 651 20.48 -3.16 -36.56
C VAL A 651 19.36 -4.17 -36.75
N LEU A 652 18.13 -3.67 -36.80
CA LEU A 652 16.92 -4.49 -36.78
C LEU A 652 15.90 -3.99 -37.79
N ASP A 653 15.08 -4.91 -38.29
CA ASP A 653 14.02 -4.68 -39.27
C ASP A 653 12.64 -5.18 -38.81
N HIS A 654 12.54 -5.66 -37.56
CA HIS A 654 11.30 -6.13 -36.93
C HIS A 654 11.09 -5.41 -35.59
N PHE A 655 9.83 -5.14 -35.23
CA PHE A 655 9.47 -4.49 -33.96
C PHE A 655 8.78 -5.48 -33.03
N SER A 656 9.33 -5.60 -31.81
CA SER A 656 8.90 -6.60 -30.83
C SER A 656 9.39 -6.19 -29.44
N TYR A 657 9.50 -7.17 -28.55
CA TYR A 657 10.17 -7.07 -27.28
C TYR A 657 11.66 -7.44 -27.43
N PHE A 658 12.56 -6.62 -26.92
CA PHE A 658 14.01 -6.78 -26.95
C PHE A 658 14.62 -6.84 -25.56
N ALA A 659 15.74 -7.56 -25.44
CA ALA A 659 16.57 -7.61 -24.25
C ALA A 659 18.00 -8.05 -24.63
N ALA A 660 18.99 -7.74 -23.79
CA ALA A 660 20.35 -8.22 -23.98
C ALA A 660 20.68 -9.39 -23.05
N PHE A 661 21.48 -10.34 -23.55
CA PHE A 661 21.93 -11.52 -22.84
C PHE A 661 23.42 -11.76 -23.08
N GLY A 662 24.09 -12.46 -22.17
CA GLY A 662 25.45 -12.96 -22.33
C GLY A 662 25.71 -14.22 -21.51
N GLU A 663 26.74 -14.98 -21.86
CA GLU A 663 27.09 -16.24 -21.19
C GLU A 663 27.53 -16.01 -19.75
N LYS A 664 27.05 -16.88 -18.85
CA LYS A 664 27.35 -16.84 -17.43
C LYS A 664 28.83 -17.09 -17.20
N TYR A 665 29.48 -16.17 -16.50
CA TYR A 665 30.83 -16.37 -15.99
C TYR A 665 30.78 -17.15 -14.67
N ASP A 666 31.42 -18.32 -14.61
CA ASP A 666 31.50 -19.13 -13.39
C ASP A 666 32.94 -19.38 -12.88
N PRO A 667 33.49 -18.46 -12.06
CA PRO A 667 34.77 -18.68 -11.42
C PRO A 667 34.61 -19.62 -10.21
N GLN A 668 35.02 -20.90 -10.38
CA GLN A 668 35.11 -21.98 -9.38
C GLN A 668 33.78 -22.38 -8.68
N PRO A 669 33.38 -23.67 -8.73
CA PRO A 669 32.15 -24.12 -8.09
C PRO A 669 32.21 -23.92 -6.57
N LEU A 670 31.11 -23.43 -6.00
CA LEU A 670 30.90 -23.34 -4.56
C LEU A 670 30.94 -24.74 -3.93
N SER A 671 31.60 -24.84 -2.77
CA SER A 671 31.71 -26.09 -2.02
C SER A 671 31.59 -25.81 -0.53
N THR A 672 30.40 -26.07 0.01
CA THR A 672 30.15 -26.10 1.45
C THR A 672 30.14 -27.52 1.99
N GLN A 673 30.72 -27.70 3.16
CA GLN A 673 30.76 -28.95 3.93
C GLN A 673 30.19 -28.71 5.33
N ILE A 674 29.40 -29.67 5.82
CA ILE A 674 28.92 -29.71 7.19
C ILE A 674 29.91 -30.47 8.07
N ASN A 675 30.27 -29.88 9.21
CA ASN A 675 31.14 -30.46 10.23
C ASN A 675 30.33 -30.65 11.52
N ILE A 676 30.38 -31.86 12.09
CA ILE A 676 29.59 -32.24 13.26
C ILE A 676 30.53 -32.81 14.33
N PHE A 677 30.47 -32.26 15.54
CA PHE A 677 31.28 -32.70 16.68
C PHE A 677 30.42 -33.11 17.88
N PRO A 678 30.55 -34.33 18.44
CA PRO A 678 31.44 -35.40 18.00
C PRO A 678 31.01 -35.99 16.64
N GLU A 679 31.97 -36.60 15.94
CA GLU A 679 31.76 -37.15 14.60
C GLU A 679 30.66 -38.24 14.61
N PRO A 680 29.63 -38.14 13.76
CA PRO A 680 28.55 -39.11 13.72
C PRO A 680 29.00 -40.49 13.21
N VAL A 681 28.58 -41.56 13.88
CA VAL A 681 28.73 -42.93 13.36
C VAL A 681 27.42 -43.33 12.70
N ASN A 682 27.42 -43.56 11.38
CA ASN A 682 26.22 -43.81 10.58
C ASN A 682 25.11 -42.75 10.81
N GLY A 683 25.49 -41.46 10.85
CA GLY A 683 24.56 -40.35 11.08
C GLY A 683 24.03 -40.25 12.52
N THR A 684 24.59 -41.00 13.48
CA THR A 684 24.15 -40.99 14.88
C THR A 684 25.22 -40.46 15.83
N VAL A 685 24.80 -39.60 16.75
CA VAL A 685 25.61 -39.11 17.89
C VAL A 685 24.89 -39.40 19.22
N ALA A 686 25.65 -39.85 20.22
CA ALA A 686 25.09 -40.19 21.53
C ALA A 686 24.87 -38.97 22.43
N THR A 687 25.62 -37.89 22.20
CA THR A 687 25.59 -36.63 22.95
C THR A 687 25.07 -35.49 22.07
N PHE A 688 24.73 -34.36 22.68
CA PHE A 688 24.36 -33.14 21.95
C PHE A 688 25.53 -32.67 21.08
N PRO A 689 25.37 -32.62 19.74
CA PRO A 689 26.44 -32.23 18.83
C PRO A 689 26.53 -30.71 18.65
N GLU A 690 27.72 -30.25 18.31
CA GLU A 690 27.99 -28.95 17.73
C GLU A 690 28.07 -29.07 16.20
N ILE A 691 27.41 -28.15 15.50
CA ILE A 691 27.33 -28.07 14.04
C ILE A 691 28.07 -26.82 13.57
N SER A 692 28.92 -26.99 12.57
CA SER A 692 29.59 -25.90 11.87
C SER A 692 29.64 -26.16 10.37
N PHE A 693 29.79 -25.12 9.57
CA PHE A 693 29.97 -25.23 8.12
C PHE A 693 31.31 -24.62 7.71
N SER A 694 31.93 -25.21 6.68
CA SER A 694 33.18 -24.73 6.08
C SER A 694 33.09 -24.77 4.56
N GLY A 695 33.66 -23.78 3.89
CA GLY A 695 33.62 -23.71 2.43
C GLY A 695 34.24 -22.43 1.88
N ASN A 696 34.08 -22.22 0.58
CA ASN A 696 34.49 -21.01 -0.15
C ASN A 696 33.34 -20.03 -0.43
N GLY A 697 32.14 -20.28 0.10
CA GLY A 697 31.00 -19.38 -0.02
C GLY A 697 31.15 -18.10 0.80
N ALA A 698 30.59 -17.00 0.30
CA ALA A 698 30.55 -15.72 0.99
C ALA A 698 29.48 -15.70 2.11
N LEU A 699 28.36 -16.38 1.88
CA LEU A 699 27.29 -16.58 2.85
C LEU A 699 26.89 -18.05 2.87
N THR A 700 26.75 -18.63 4.06
CA THR A 700 26.19 -19.98 4.26
C THR A 700 24.87 -19.86 4.99
N VAL A 701 23.85 -20.57 4.50
CA VAL A 701 22.53 -20.69 5.15
C VAL A 701 22.22 -22.15 5.44
N TYR A 702 21.43 -22.38 6.48
CA TYR A 702 20.99 -23.72 6.86
C TYR A 702 19.52 -23.74 7.28
N SER A 703 18.90 -24.91 7.18
CA SER A 703 17.53 -25.18 7.61
C SER A 703 17.47 -26.46 8.42
N MET A 704 16.63 -26.47 9.47
CA MET A 704 16.39 -27.64 10.32
C MET A 704 14.92 -28.11 10.31
N ASP A 705 14.09 -27.52 9.45
CA ASP A 705 12.65 -27.79 9.34
C ASP A 705 12.25 -28.32 7.96
N GLY A 706 13.23 -28.90 7.24
CA GLY A 706 13.03 -29.45 5.90
C GLY A 706 12.93 -28.39 4.81
N GLY A 707 13.61 -27.26 5.01
CA GLY A 707 13.73 -26.18 4.01
C GLY A 707 12.63 -25.14 4.08
N LEU A 708 11.80 -25.13 5.12
CA LEU A 708 10.71 -24.15 5.30
C LEU A 708 11.26 -22.81 5.83
N THR A 709 12.28 -22.85 6.68
CA THR A 709 12.98 -21.64 7.12
C THR A 709 14.48 -21.84 7.02
N TRP A 710 15.15 -20.83 6.46
CA TRP A 710 16.59 -20.78 6.32
C TRP A 710 17.16 -19.66 7.19
N GLY A 711 18.20 -19.97 7.96
CA GLY A 711 18.91 -19.03 8.81
C GLY A 711 20.38 -18.88 8.40
N ASP A 712 20.93 -17.70 8.66
CA ASP A 712 22.34 -17.40 8.42
C ASP A 712 23.24 -18.20 9.36
N TYR A 713 24.28 -18.79 8.80
CA TYR A 713 25.38 -19.36 9.58
C TYR A 713 26.46 -18.30 9.80
N SER A 714 26.52 -17.76 11.01
CA SER A 714 27.57 -16.84 11.45
C SER A 714 28.59 -17.48 12.39
N GLN A 715 28.18 -18.52 13.13
CA GLN A 715 29.02 -19.26 14.07
C GLN A 715 28.47 -20.66 14.33
N ALA A 716 29.31 -21.55 14.87
CA ALA A 716 28.92 -22.88 15.28
C ALA A 716 27.76 -22.86 16.31
N PHE A 717 26.87 -23.85 16.25
CA PHE A 717 25.71 -23.96 17.14
C PHE A 717 25.48 -25.40 17.63
N SER A 718 24.82 -25.57 18.76
CA SER A 718 24.59 -26.89 19.36
C SER A 718 23.13 -27.34 19.26
N ILE A 719 22.91 -28.62 18.99
CA ILE A 719 21.58 -29.24 19.07
C ILE A 719 21.38 -29.82 20.47
N ASN A 720 20.68 -29.07 21.33
CA ASN A 720 20.50 -29.39 22.75
C ASN A 720 19.24 -30.24 23.04
N LYS A 721 18.79 -31.04 22.08
CA LYS A 721 17.63 -31.95 22.25
C LYS A 721 17.84 -33.25 21.49
N GLN A 722 17.27 -34.34 22.00
CA GLN A 722 17.27 -35.64 21.30
C GLN A 722 16.26 -35.62 20.15
N GLY A 723 16.54 -36.35 19.08
CA GLY A 723 15.64 -36.43 17.92
C GLY A 723 16.33 -36.78 16.61
N LEU A 724 15.54 -36.74 15.54
CA LEU A 724 16.01 -36.84 14.16
C LEU A 724 15.94 -35.44 13.53
N PHE A 725 17.03 -35.00 12.93
CA PHE A 725 17.18 -33.68 12.32
C PHE A 725 17.58 -33.85 10.87
N ASP A 726 16.85 -33.21 9.96
CA ASP A 726 17.25 -33.08 8.57
C ASP A 726 17.84 -31.68 8.42
N ILE A 727 19.17 -31.62 8.30
CA ILE A 727 19.92 -30.37 8.20
C ILE A 727 20.16 -30.12 6.72
N LEU A 728 19.45 -29.15 6.16
CA LEU A 728 19.70 -28.65 4.81
C LEU A 728 20.69 -27.49 4.88
N TYR A 729 21.60 -27.39 3.92
CA TYR A 729 22.57 -26.31 3.86
C TYR A 729 22.99 -26.01 2.42
N LYS A 730 23.32 -24.74 2.17
CA LYS A 730 23.87 -24.24 0.91
C LYS A 730 24.59 -22.92 1.17
N SER A 731 25.47 -22.54 0.26
CA SER A 731 26.11 -21.22 0.27
C SER A 731 25.88 -20.46 -1.01
N SER A 732 26.00 -19.14 -0.91
CA SER A 732 26.14 -18.25 -2.05
C SER A 732 27.58 -17.74 -2.17
N ASP A 733 27.94 -17.28 -3.36
CA ASP A 733 29.12 -16.44 -3.53
C ASP A 733 28.80 -14.96 -3.23
N GLY A 734 29.80 -14.09 -3.41
CA GLY A 734 29.64 -12.64 -3.24
C GLY A 734 28.83 -11.96 -4.35
N ALA A 735 28.35 -12.72 -5.35
CA ALA A 735 27.52 -12.25 -6.45
C ALA A 735 26.09 -12.84 -6.37
N GLY A 736 25.69 -13.37 -5.21
CA GLY A 736 24.34 -13.89 -4.97
C GLY A 736 24.01 -15.23 -5.65
N ARG A 737 25.01 -15.93 -6.23
CA ARG A 737 24.82 -17.23 -6.89
C ARG A 737 24.85 -18.34 -5.86
N TRP A 738 23.83 -19.20 -5.85
CA TRP A 738 23.69 -20.29 -4.87
C TRP A 738 24.18 -21.63 -5.42
N GLU A 739 24.79 -22.45 -4.56
CA GLU A 739 25.01 -23.87 -4.84
C GLU A 739 23.72 -24.71 -4.65
N GLU A 740 23.72 -25.94 -5.17
CA GLU A 740 22.63 -26.89 -4.93
C GLU A 740 22.46 -27.19 -3.42
N THR A 741 21.20 -27.35 -3.00
CA THR A 741 20.90 -27.67 -1.61
C THR A 741 21.40 -29.06 -1.23
N LYS A 742 22.25 -29.12 -0.21
CA LYS A 742 22.74 -30.36 0.39
C LYS A 742 21.90 -30.70 1.62
N SER A 743 21.79 -32.00 1.94
CA SER A 743 21.08 -32.51 3.12
C SER A 743 22.00 -33.43 3.93
N PHE A 744 21.87 -33.36 5.25
CA PHE A 744 22.45 -34.32 6.18
C PHE A 744 21.43 -34.69 7.27
N VAL A 745 21.10 -35.98 7.37
CA VAL A 745 20.21 -36.49 8.40
C VAL A 745 21.00 -36.90 9.64
N LEU A 746 20.77 -36.21 10.76
CA LEU A 746 21.45 -36.42 12.03
C LEU A 746 20.49 -36.97 13.10
N LYS A 747 20.89 -38.06 13.75
CA LYS A 747 20.21 -38.67 14.89
C LYS A 747 20.95 -38.34 16.18
N VAL A 748 20.27 -37.70 17.12
CA VAL A 748 20.82 -37.33 18.44
C VAL A 748 20.15 -38.17 19.53
N GLY A 749 20.93 -39.06 20.17
CA GLY A 749 20.48 -39.93 21.26
C GLY A 749 20.25 -41.40 20.86
N ALA A 750 20.54 -42.31 21.79
CA ALA A 750 20.50 -43.76 21.56
C ALA A 750 19.08 -44.37 21.50
N GLU A 751 18.07 -43.72 22.08
CA GLU A 751 16.70 -44.25 22.25
C GLU A 751 15.69 -43.78 21.19
N VAL A 752 16.11 -43.04 20.17
CA VAL A 752 15.19 -42.56 19.13
C VAL A 752 14.81 -43.73 18.21
N VAL A 753 13.60 -44.28 18.40
CA VAL A 753 12.95 -45.29 17.54
C VAL A 753 12.05 -44.56 16.55
N THR A 754 12.33 -44.63 15.25
CA THR A 754 11.50 -43.99 14.21
C THR A 754 10.71 -45.03 13.42
N ASN A 755 9.39 -45.08 13.63
CA ASN A 755 8.45 -45.83 12.76
C ASN A 755 8.05 -45.06 11.49
N LYS A 756 8.73 -43.96 11.16
CA LYS A 756 8.48 -43.16 9.95
C LYS A 756 9.80 -42.87 9.26
N ILE A 757 10.04 -43.57 8.15
CA ILE A 757 11.05 -43.21 7.16
C ILE A 757 10.42 -42.11 6.31
N ARG A 758 10.99 -40.90 6.31
CA ARG A 758 10.63 -39.87 5.33
C ARG A 758 11.50 -40.12 4.11
N ILE A 759 10.90 -40.55 3.00
CA ILE A 759 11.58 -40.65 1.71
C ILE A 759 11.67 -39.23 1.15
N VAL A 760 12.88 -38.74 0.91
CA VAL A 760 13.14 -37.45 0.25
C VAL A 760 13.96 -37.77 -1.00
N GLY A 761 13.50 -37.35 -2.19
CA GLY A 761 14.22 -37.54 -3.45
C GLY A 761 13.91 -38.81 -4.25
N ALA A 762 12.72 -39.42 -4.12
CA ALA A 762 12.32 -40.50 -5.03
C ALA A 762 12.01 -39.93 -6.43
N SER A 763 12.80 -40.30 -7.44
CA SER A 763 12.45 -40.11 -8.85
C SER A 763 11.62 -41.29 -9.33
N PHE A 764 10.43 -41.03 -9.85
CA PHE A 764 9.63 -42.04 -10.54
C PHE A 764 10.19 -42.20 -11.95
N GLY A 765 10.91 -43.30 -12.19
CA GLY A 765 11.26 -43.71 -13.55
C GLY A 765 10.01 -44.17 -14.28
N THR A 766 9.60 -43.46 -15.33
CA THR A 766 8.62 -43.99 -16.27
C THR A 766 9.27 -45.13 -17.04
N LEU A 767 8.94 -46.37 -16.68
CA LEU A 767 9.16 -47.51 -17.55
C LEU A 767 8.22 -47.35 -18.75
N THR A 768 8.71 -46.74 -19.82
CA THR A 768 8.25 -47.07 -21.16
C THR A 768 8.67 -48.51 -21.41
N ASP A 769 7.74 -49.44 -21.26
CA ASP A 769 7.58 -50.54 -22.20
C ASP A 769 6.27 -51.26 -21.93
N ASN A 770 5.34 -50.99 -22.82
CA ASN A 770 4.17 -51.81 -23.10
C ASN A 770 4.66 -53.17 -23.64
N PRO A 771 4.17 -54.28 -23.10
CA PRO A 771 3.60 -55.25 -24.02
C PRO A 771 2.21 -55.69 -23.57
N ALA A 772 1.26 -55.40 -24.46
CA ALA A 772 -0.11 -55.91 -24.53
C ALA A 772 -0.21 -57.45 -24.38
N PRO A 773 -1.42 -58.04 -24.22
CA PRO A 773 -2.75 -57.42 -24.20
C PRO A 773 -3.51 -57.49 -22.87
#